data_AF-A0A143BCE5-F1
#
_entry.id   AF-A0A143BCE5-F1
#
_cell.length_a   1.000
_cell.length_b   1.000
_cell.length_c   1.000
_cell.angle_alpha   90.00
_cell.angle_beta   90.00
_cell.angle_gamma   90.00
#
_symmetry.space_group_name_H-M   'P 1'
#
loop_
_entity.id
_entity.type
_entity.pdbx_description
1 polymer ?
#
loop_
_entity_poly.entity_id
_entity_poly.type
_entity_poly.pdbx_seq_one_letter_code
_entity_poly.pdbx_strand_id
1 'polypeptide(L)'
;MTYAGVTAIFNPATDLAFNTTYTATITTGARDLAGNPLANNHVWSFTTGAAPDTLAPTVTLTVPINGATGVAIGNNLSATFSEAMDPLTLTNLSFSLASGGTAVAGSVTYAGVTAIFNPATDLAFNTTYTATITTGARDLAGNPLASNHVWSFTTGAAPDTTAPTVTLTVPINGATGVAIGNNLSATFSEAMDPLTLTNLSFSLASGGTAVAGSVTYAGVTAIFNPATDLAFNTTYTATVTTAATDLAGNPLASNHVWSFTTGAAPDTLAPTVTLTAPLNGASGLAIGNNITATFSEAMDPLSITNLTFTLSDGVNPVAGAVTYSGVLAVFNPLVDLAASTTYTATVTTAATDLAGNPLASNHVWSFTTGVAADTTPPTVTSTVPIDLATGVAISSNITATFSEAMDPLTLTTLTFTLKEGVNPVAGAVTYIGNTANFNPTLDLAPNTLYTATITTGATDLGGNPLASDYIWEFTTVAALPLGPPPVILGLAENFAGLSKAAITDVPASIIIGDLGVSPISGAAIGVSCAEVTGNIYAVDAAGPLPCTIIDPVMLTTAVSNLETAYTDAAGRPAGVGPNLNLGSGTVAGQTLAPGTYTWGSNVTITTDLTLNGGPNDTWLFQITGTLDISPNMQVLLTGGALPKNIFWQVSDAVTLGTGSHFEGNILAQTNIAMNTGSSINGRLLAQTAVSLDHSTVIIPAP
;
A
#
# COMPACT_ATOMS: atom_id res chain seq x y z
N MET A 1 -39.31 64.40 97.48
CA MET A 1 -38.01 65.07 97.68
C MET A 1 -37.57 64.79 99.10
N THR A 2 -36.31 64.40 99.29
CA THR A 2 -35.70 64.22 100.62
C THR A 2 -34.57 65.22 100.74
N TYR A 3 -34.20 65.60 101.98
CA TYR A 3 -33.05 66.49 102.21
C TYR A 3 -32.13 65.89 103.27
N ALA A 4 -30.84 66.16 103.15
CA ALA A 4 -29.82 65.77 104.12
C ALA A 4 -28.80 66.91 104.23
N GLY A 5 -28.71 67.51 105.44
CA GLY A 5 -27.91 68.72 105.66
C GLY A 5 -28.35 69.85 104.72
N VAL A 6 -27.41 70.36 103.92
CA VAL A 6 -27.64 71.41 102.92
C VAL A 6 -27.96 70.89 101.51
N THR A 7 -28.18 69.58 101.35
CA THR A 7 -28.44 68.95 100.04
C THR A 7 -29.92 68.59 99.90
N ALA A 8 -30.55 69.08 98.83
CA ALA A 8 -31.87 68.63 98.40
C ALA A 8 -31.72 67.53 97.34
N ILE A 9 -32.37 66.39 97.55
CA ILE A 9 -32.36 65.26 96.63
C ILE A 9 -33.76 65.09 96.04
N PHE A 10 -33.84 65.32 94.73
CA PHE A 10 -35.03 65.01 93.95
C PHE A 10 -34.81 63.70 93.20
N ASN A 11 -35.54 62.66 93.60
CA ASN A 11 -35.64 61.42 92.85
C ASN A 11 -36.95 61.47 92.04
N PRO A 12 -36.91 61.56 90.70
CA PRO A 12 -38.12 61.52 89.89
C PRO A 12 -38.86 60.18 90.08
N ALA A 13 -40.19 60.21 89.98
CA ALA A 13 -41.02 59.02 90.19
C ALA A 13 -40.90 57.98 89.06
N THR A 14 -40.35 58.37 87.92
CA THR A 14 -40.02 57.54 86.78
C THR A 14 -38.66 57.97 86.24
N ASP A 15 -37.99 57.08 85.52
CA ASP A 15 -36.77 57.46 84.81
C ASP A 15 -37.05 58.60 83.82
N LEU A 16 -36.04 59.46 83.65
CA LEU A 16 -36.10 60.58 82.72
C LEU A 16 -36.00 60.07 81.28
N ALA A 17 -36.80 60.62 80.36
CA ALA A 17 -36.78 60.22 78.96
C ALA A 17 -35.41 60.53 78.33
N PHE A 18 -34.94 59.67 77.43
CA PHE A 18 -33.67 59.86 76.71
C PHE A 18 -33.68 61.09 75.79
N ASN A 19 -32.50 61.64 75.48
CA ASN A 19 -32.30 62.82 74.62
C ASN A 19 -33.19 64.02 74.96
N THR A 20 -33.60 64.14 76.22
CA THR A 20 -34.56 65.16 76.65
C THR A 20 -33.86 66.13 77.59
N THR A 21 -33.94 67.41 77.26
CA THR A 21 -33.45 68.48 78.12
C THR A 21 -34.46 68.75 79.21
N TYR A 22 -34.08 68.46 80.45
CA TYR A 22 -34.85 68.79 81.64
C TYR A 22 -34.28 70.05 82.28
N THR A 23 -35.19 70.92 82.73
CA THR A 23 -34.85 72.08 83.56
C THR A 23 -35.27 71.79 84.99
N ALA A 24 -34.30 71.77 85.90
CA ALA A 24 -34.55 71.67 87.32
C ALA A 24 -34.56 73.07 87.94
N THR A 25 -35.52 73.30 88.84
CA THR A 25 -35.67 74.58 89.54
C THR A 25 -35.86 74.34 91.02
N ILE A 26 -35.02 74.95 91.85
CA ILE A 26 -35.31 75.14 93.27
C ILE A 26 -35.93 76.54 93.39
N THR A 27 -37.19 76.59 93.77
CA THR A 27 -37.95 77.86 93.82
C THR A 27 -37.68 78.63 95.10
N THR A 28 -38.06 79.92 95.13
CA THR A 28 -38.09 80.75 96.35
C THR A 28 -39.04 80.22 97.44
N GLY A 29 -39.80 79.17 97.17
CA GLY A 29 -40.54 78.42 98.19
C GLY A 29 -39.64 77.64 99.15
N ALA A 30 -38.38 77.34 98.76
CA ALA A 30 -37.39 76.76 99.66
C ALA A 30 -36.91 77.81 100.67
N ARG A 31 -37.00 77.49 101.96
CA ARG A 31 -36.67 78.38 103.08
C ARG A 31 -35.62 77.76 103.99
N ASP A 32 -34.79 78.61 104.60
CA ASP A 32 -33.90 78.18 105.67
C ASP A 32 -34.65 77.91 106.99
N LEU A 33 -33.93 77.49 108.03
CA LEU A 33 -34.49 77.20 109.37
C LEU A 33 -35.06 78.44 110.08
N ALA A 34 -34.67 79.65 109.69
CA ALA A 34 -35.21 80.91 110.19
C ALA A 34 -36.43 81.40 109.36
N GLY A 35 -36.81 80.66 108.31
CA GLY A 35 -37.94 80.96 107.44
C GLY A 35 -37.61 81.88 106.26
N ASN A 36 -36.35 82.24 106.03
CA ASN A 36 -35.96 83.11 104.92
C ASN A 36 -35.99 82.32 103.60
N PRO A 37 -36.66 82.82 102.55
CA PRO A 37 -36.67 82.15 101.25
C PRO A 37 -35.33 82.34 100.50
N LEU A 38 -35.07 81.50 99.51
CA LEU A 38 -34.06 81.81 98.50
C LEU A 38 -34.36 83.17 97.84
N ALA A 39 -33.32 83.96 97.58
CA ALA A 39 -33.47 85.31 97.02
C ALA A 39 -34.05 85.30 95.60
N ASN A 40 -33.74 84.27 94.80
CA ASN A 40 -34.29 84.01 93.48
C ASN A 40 -34.41 82.49 93.27
N ASN A 41 -35.25 82.07 92.31
CA ASN A 41 -35.26 80.67 91.87
C ASN A 41 -33.87 80.30 91.32
N HIS A 42 -33.33 79.17 91.75
CA HIS A 42 -32.12 78.62 91.15
C HIS A 42 -32.52 77.61 90.08
N VAL A 43 -32.14 77.87 88.83
CA VAL A 43 -32.56 77.09 87.66
C VAL A 43 -31.31 76.58 86.94
N TRP A 44 -31.29 75.30 86.62
CA TRP A 44 -30.30 74.70 85.71
C TRP A 44 -30.97 73.71 84.77
N SER A 45 -30.34 73.42 83.64
CA SER A 45 -30.79 72.40 82.72
C SER A 45 -29.72 71.34 82.51
N PHE A 46 -30.16 70.13 82.18
CA PHE A 46 -29.31 69.02 81.74
C PHE A 46 -30.07 68.21 80.69
N THR A 47 -29.34 67.60 79.77
CA THR A 47 -29.91 66.71 78.75
C THR A 47 -29.53 65.28 79.11
N THR A 48 -30.51 64.39 79.16
CA THR A 48 -30.29 62.95 79.32
C THR A 48 -29.62 62.37 78.07
N GLY A 49 -28.84 61.31 78.22
CA GLY A 49 -28.17 60.63 77.09
C GLY A 49 -29.15 60.07 76.07
N ALA A 50 -28.64 59.70 74.89
CA ALA A 50 -29.43 59.02 73.88
C ALA A 50 -29.95 57.65 74.37
N ALA A 51 -31.05 57.18 73.78
CA ALA A 51 -31.58 55.86 74.09
C ALA A 51 -30.54 54.80 73.70
N PRO A 52 -30.32 53.76 74.52
CA PRO A 52 -29.47 52.64 74.13
C PRO A 52 -29.98 52.03 72.83
N ASP A 53 -29.07 51.78 71.88
CA ASP A 53 -29.42 50.98 70.72
C ASP A 53 -29.62 49.53 71.16
N THR A 54 -30.79 48.99 70.86
CA THR A 54 -31.22 47.64 71.26
C THR A 54 -31.66 46.81 70.06
N LEU A 55 -31.55 47.34 68.84
CA LEU A 55 -31.92 46.61 67.65
C LEU A 55 -30.78 45.65 67.28
N ALA A 56 -31.12 44.40 67.00
CA ALA A 56 -30.15 43.43 66.55
C ALA A 56 -29.89 43.64 65.04
N PRO A 57 -28.62 43.58 64.59
CA PRO A 57 -28.31 43.62 63.17
C PRO A 57 -28.91 42.40 62.44
N THR A 58 -29.19 42.57 61.15
CA THR A 58 -29.69 41.49 60.26
C THR A 58 -28.87 41.45 58.97
N VAL A 59 -28.75 40.26 58.36
CA VAL A 59 -28.14 40.12 57.01
C VAL A 59 -29.22 40.34 55.96
N THR A 60 -29.03 41.34 55.10
CA THR A 60 -30.00 41.77 54.09
C THR A 60 -29.73 41.21 52.70
N LEU A 61 -28.48 40.88 52.38
CA LEU A 61 -28.07 40.31 51.11
C LEU A 61 -26.85 39.41 51.28
N THR A 62 -26.79 38.31 50.54
CA THR A 62 -25.59 37.47 50.38
C THR A 62 -25.22 37.29 48.91
N VAL A 63 -23.92 37.25 48.63
CA VAL A 63 -23.38 36.82 47.34
C VAL A 63 -22.37 35.69 47.62
N PRO A 64 -22.52 34.50 47.02
CA PRO A 64 -23.68 34.04 46.25
C PRO A 64 -24.98 34.06 47.07
N ILE A 65 -26.12 34.17 46.39
CA ILE A 65 -27.43 34.02 47.03
C ILE A 65 -27.62 32.59 47.54
N ASN A 66 -28.45 32.41 48.56
CA ASN A 66 -28.73 31.07 49.10
C ASN A 66 -29.29 30.12 48.01
N GLY A 67 -28.68 28.95 47.88
CA GLY A 67 -29.01 27.93 46.89
C GLY A 67 -28.41 28.18 45.49
N ALA A 68 -27.55 29.19 45.30
CA ALA A 68 -26.93 29.43 44.00
C ALA A 68 -26.12 28.22 43.50
N THR A 69 -26.22 27.91 42.21
CA THR A 69 -25.47 26.83 41.54
C THR A 69 -24.58 27.41 40.44
N GLY A 70 -23.50 26.73 40.07
CA GLY A 70 -22.61 27.20 39.01
C GLY A 70 -21.73 28.39 39.43
N VAL A 71 -21.51 28.57 40.73
CA VAL A 71 -20.67 29.64 41.25
C VAL A 71 -19.22 29.40 40.81
N ALA A 72 -18.56 30.42 40.26
CA ALA A 72 -17.17 30.31 39.87
C ALA A 72 -16.27 30.05 41.09
N ILE A 73 -15.30 29.15 40.94
CA ILE A 73 -14.48 28.64 42.04
C ILE A 73 -13.60 29.71 42.72
N GLY A 74 -13.29 30.80 42.03
CA GLY A 74 -12.50 31.94 42.57
C GLY A 74 -13.35 33.08 43.14
N ASN A 75 -14.67 32.91 43.31
CA ASN A 75 -15.52 33.99 43.79
C ASN A 75 -15.37 34.24 45.30
N ASN A 76 -15.23 35.51 45.66
CA ASN A 76 -15.42 35.97 47.04
C ASN A 76 -16.89 35.85 47.46
N LEU A 77 -17.11 35.65 48.75
CA LEU A 77 -18.44 35.65 49.35
C LEU A 77 -18.66 36.97 50.07
N SER A 78 -19.86 37.54 49.99
CA SER A 78 -20.21 38.74 50.73
C SER A 78 -21.53 38.61 51.46
N ALA A 79 -21.67 39.37 52.55
CA ALA A 79 -22.89 39.54 53.30
C ALA A 79 -23.04 41.01 53.69
N THR A 80 -24.18 41.62 53.34
CA THR A 80 -24.54 42.99 53.68
C THR A 80 -25.47 43.00 54.89
N PHE A 81 -25.20 43.87 55.86
CA PHE A 81 -25.96 44.00 57.10
C PHE A 81 -26.95 45.17 57.04
N SER A 82 -27.96 45.16 57.91
CA SER A 82 -28.96 46.25 58.04
C SER A 82 -28.38 47.55 58.62
N GLU A 83 -27.20 47.48 59.22
CA GLU A 83 -26.51 48.59 59.90
C GLU A 83 -25.00 48.33 60.01
N ALA A 84 -24.28 49.27 60.63
CA ALA A 84 -22.84 49.18 60.81
C ALA A 84 -22.45 48.18 61.92
N MET A 85 -21.68 47.17 61.55
CA MET A 85 -21.09 46.18 62.45
C MET A 85 -19.80 46.67 63.11
N ASP A 86 -19.46 46.16 64.30
CA ASP A 86 -18.13 46.29 64.90
C ASP A 86 -17.14 45.41 64.09
N PRO A 87 -16.17 46.02 63.37
CA PRO A 87 -15.23 45.27 62.54
C PRO A 87 -14.37 44.29 63.34
N LEU A 88 -14.14 44.52 64.64
CA LEU A 88 -13.36 43.61 65.48
C LEU A 88 -14.08 42.29 65.75
N THR A 89 -15.41 42.28 65.62
CA THR A 89 -16.22 41.08 65.80
C THR A 89 -16.42 40.29 64.50
N LEU A 90 -15.98 40.81 63.35
CA LEU A 90 -16.07 40.16 62.04
C LEU A 90 -14.73 39.52 61.66
N THR A 91 -14.57 38.25 62.03
CA THR A 91 -13.36 37.44 61.83
C THR A 91 -13.75 36.07 61.24
N ASN A 92 -12.77 35.22 60.93
CA ASN A 92 -13.04 33.84 60.49
C ASN A 92 -13.81 32.98 61.53
N LEU A 93 -13.91 33.43 62.78
CA LEU A 93 -14.71 32.76 63.81
C LEU A 93 -16.20 33.14 63.72
N SER A 94 -16.50 34.33 63.20
CA SER A 94 -17.86 34.86 63.11
C SER A 94 -18.41 34.92 61.69
N PHE A 95 -17.56 34.87 60.66
CA PHE A 95 -17.96 34.62 59.27
C PHE A 95 -17.03 33.53 58.71
N SER A 96 -17.59 32.33 58.53
CA SER A 96 -16.87 31.13 58.12
C SER A 96 -17.51 30.46 56.91
N LEU A 97 -16.72 29.66 56.20
CA LEU A 97 -17.15 28.85 55.08
C LEU A 97 -16.74 27.39 55.33
N ALA A 98 -17.62 26.43 55.05
CA ALA A 98 -17.33 25.01 55.21
C ALA A 98 -17.96 24.17 54.08
N SER A 99 -17.36 23.02 53.78
CA SER A 99 -17.95 21.98 52.93
C SER A 99 -17.88 20.64 53.65
N GLY A 100 -19.01 19.92 53.72
CA GLY A 100 -19.09 18.61 54.40
C GLY A 100 -18.62 18.61 55.86
N GLY A 101 -18.71 19.76 56.55
CA GLY A 101 -18.21 19.93 57.92
C GLY A 101 -16.73 20.32 58.03
N THR A 102 -15.99 20.37 56.93
CA THR A 102 -14.59 20.84 56.89
C THR A 102 -14.54 22.34 56.64
N ALA A 103 -13.83 23.09 57.48
CA ALA A 103 -13.67 24.52 57.31
C ALA A 103 -12.78 24.86 56.11
N VAL A 104 -13.17 25.87 55.33
CA VAL A 104 -12.37 26.45 54.25
C VAL A 104 -11.57 27.61 54.82
N ALA A 105 -10.26 27.59 54.62
CA ALA A 105 -9.41 28.70 55.01
C ALA A 105 -9.69 29.93 54.14
N GLY A 106 -9.70 31.11 54.75
CA GLY A 106 -9.92 32.38 54.06
C GLY A 106 -9.59 33.55 54.96
N SER A 107 -9.97 34.75 54.52
CA SER A 107 -9.91 35.96 55.34
C SER A 107 -11.21 36.74 55.24
N VAL A 108 -11.60 37.38 56.33
CA VAL A 108 -12.76 38.26 56.37
C VAL A 108 -12.28 39.70 56.33
N THR A 109 -12.88 40.49 55.45
CA THR A 109 -12.74 41.94 55.40
C THR A 109 -14.10 42.58 55.58
N TYR A 110 -14.15 43.81 56.10
CA TYR A 110 -15.39 44.53 56.32
C TYR A 110 -15.25 45.98 55.87
N ALA A 111 -16.19 46.44 55.04
CA ALA A 111 -16.22 47.80 54.53
C ALA A 111 -17.66 48.32 54.42
N GLY A 112 -17.92 49.52 54.95
CA GLY A 112 -19.25 50.10 55.01
C GLY A 112 -20.19 49.28 55.89
N VAL A 113 -21.09 48.53 55.26
CA VAL A 113 -22.04 47.59 55.90
C VAL A 113 -21.92 46.17 55.33
N THR A 114 -20.82 45.85 54.62
CA THR A 114 -20.64 44.56 53.94
C THR A 114 -19.38 43.85 54.44
N ALA A 115 -19.54 42.61 54.89
CA ALA A 115 -18.43 41.70 55.14
C ALA A 115 -18.16 40.86 53.88
N ILE A 116 -16.88 40.62 53.58
CA ILE A 116 -16.43 39.80 52.47
C ILE A 116 -15.51 38.71 53.01
N PHE A 117 -15.87 37.46 52.77
CA PHE A 117 -15.01 36.30 52.98
C PHE A 117 -14.30 35.96 51.67
N ASN A 118 -12.97 36.05 51.68
CA ASN A 118 -12.11 35.70 50.56
C ASN A 118 -11.43 34.34 50.85
N PRO A 119 -11.81 33.25 50.16
CA PRO A 119 -11.15 31.96 50.28
C PRO A 119 -9.64 32.05 49.99
N ALA A 120 -8.82 31.33 50.75
CA ALA A 120 -7.35 31.38 50.59
C ALA A 120 -6.85 30.66 49.32
N THR A 121 -7.67 29.75 48.78
CA THR A 121 -7.47 29.03 47.52
C THR A 121 -8.81 28.95 46.80
N ASP A 122 -8.77 28.75 45.48
CA ASP A 122 -9.97 28.46 44.70
C ASP A 122 -10.72 27.27 45.32
N LEU A 123 -12.05 27.36 45.29
CA LEU A 123 -12.96 26.34 45.77
C LEU A 123 -12.92 25.10 44.84
N ALA A 124 -13.25 23.93 45.36
CA ALA A 124 -13.36 22.72 44.56
C ALA A 124 -14.57 22.80 43.62
N PHE A 125 -14.47 22.21 42.42
CA PHE A 125 -15.59 22.09 41.49
C PHE A 125 -16.72 21.23 42.06
N ASN A 126 -17.95 21.48 41.59
CA ASN A 126 -19.18 20.75 41.92
C ASN A 126 -19.37 20.47 43.42
N THR A 127 -18.96 21.42 44.26
CA THR A 127 -18.91 21.25 45.71
C THR A 127 -19.86 22.24 46.37
N THR A 128 -20.74 21.72 47.24
CA THR A 128 -21.63 22.56 48.04
C THR A 128 -20.89 23.11 49.25
N TYR A 129 -20.87 24.44 49.35
CA TYR A 129 -20.32 25.16 50.48
C TYR A 129 -21.43 25.80 51.29
N THR A 130 -21.26 25.82 52.60
CA THR A 130 -22.14 26.46 53.57
C THR A 130 -21.38 27.59 54.25
N ALA A 131 -21.85 28.81 54.08
CA ALA A 131 -21.34 29.98 54.77
C ALA A 131 -22.19 30.24 56.01
N THR A 132 -21.53 30.60 57.11
CA THR A 132 -22.17 30.89 58.39
C THR A 132 -21.63 32.20 58.95
N ILE A 133 -22.54 33.12 59.26
CA ILE A 133 -22.28 34.27 60.11
C ILE A 133 -22.89 34.00 61.48
N THR A 134 -22.09 33.97 62.53
CA THR A 134 -22.55 33.58 63.87
C THR A 134 -23.07 34.76 64.68
N THR A 135 -23.77 34.49 65.77
CA THR A 135 -24.14 35.50 66.79
C THR A 135 -22.94 36.14 67.50
N GLY A 136 -21.71 35.75 67.15
CA GLY A 136 -20.49 36.45 67.55
C GLY A 136 -20.27 37.78 66.83
N ALA A 137 -20.89 37.98 65.65
CA ALA A 137 -20.88 39.26 64.95
C ALA A 137 -21.84 40.25 65.63
N ARG A 138 -21.34 41.43 66.01
CA ARG A 138 -22.07 42.46 66.77
C ARG A 138 -22.03 43.82 66.07
N ASP A 139 -23.05 44.63 66.31
CA ASP A 139 -23.04 46.05 65.93
C ASP A 139 -22.09 46.89 66.82
N LEU A 140 -21.99 48.18 66.54
CA LEU A 140 -21.18 49.13 67.31
C LEU A 140 -21.70 49.36 68.75
N ALA A 141 -22.97 49.04 69.02
CA ALA A 141 -23.58 49.10 70.36
C ALA A 141 -23.41 47.80 71.15
N GLY A 142 -22.89 46.75 70.52
CA GLY A 142 -22.63 45.43 71.09
C GLY A 142 -23.79 44.44 70.93
N ASN A 143 -24.86 44.75 70.18
CA ASN A 143 -25.96 43.82 69.95
C ASN A 143 -25.53 42.74 68.95
N PRO A 144 -25.70 41.44 69.28
CA PRO A 144 -25.38 40.35 68.36
C PRO A 144 -26.47 40.16 67.30
N LEU A 145 -26.14 39.47 66.20
CA LEU A 145 -27.18 38.86 65.35
C LEU A 145 -28.16 38.04 66.22
N ALA A 146 -29.46 38.11 65.90
CA ALA A 146 -30.48 37.38 66.65
C ALA A 146 -30.34 35.84 66.56
N SER A 147 -29.78 35.35 65.45
CA SER A 147 -29.43 33.94 65.23
C SER A 147 -28.27 33.85 64.23
N ASN A 148 -27.60 32.70 64.16
CA ASN A 148 -26.64 32.46 63.08
C ASN A 148 -27.35 32.59 61.73
N HIS A 149 -26.74 33.34 60.80
CA HIS A 149 -27.19 33.42 59.42
C HIS A 149 -26.42 32.39 58.60
N VAL A 150 -27.13 31.45 57.98
CA VAL A 150 -26.54 30.33 57.24
C VAL A 150 -27.11 30.32 55.83
N TRP A 151 -26.22 30.23 54.83
CA TRP A 151 -26.62 30.02 53.45
C TRP A 151 -25.66 29.06 52.77
N SER A 152 -26.12 28.45 51.68
CA SER A 152 -25.33 27.51 50.90
C SER A 152 -25.28 27.91 49.43
N PHE A 153 -24.25 27.45 48.72
CA PHE A 153 -24.14 27.54 47.27
C PHE A 153 -23.30 26.36 46.75
N THR A 154 -23.39 26.08 45.46
CA THR A 154 -22.63 25.02 44.80
C THR A 154 -21.79 25.59 43.67
N THR A 155 -20.49 25.29 43.69
CA THR A 155 -19.55 25.69 42.62
C THR A 155 -19.85 24.97 41.31
N GLY A 156 -19.42 25.55 40.19
CA GLY A 156 -19.58 24.93 38.86
C GLY A 156 -18.85 23.58 38.73
N ALA A 157 -19.27 22.75 37.77
CA ALA A 157 -18.55 21.53 37.42
C ALA A 157 -17.16 21.86 36.82
N ALA A 158 -16.24 20.89 36.87
CA ALA A 158 -14.96 21.02 36.19
C ALA A 158 -15.20 21.08 34.66
N PRO A 159 -14.41 21.87 33.89
CA PRO A 159 -14.43 21.81 32.44
C PRO A 159 -14.11 20.38 31.98
N ASP A 160 -14.85 19.88 31.00
CA ASP A 160 -14.49 18.62 30.36
C ASP A 160 -13.30 18.84 29.41
N THR A 161 -12.22 18.12 29.66
CA THR A 161 -10.98 18.18 28.87
C THR A 161 -10.61 16.82 28.29
N THR A 162 -11.52 15.85 28.34
CA THR A 162 -11.28 14.50 27.84
C THR A 162 -11.50 14.51 26.34
N ALA A 163 -10.51 14.06 25.56
CA ALA A 163 -10.69 13.95 24.12
C ALA A 163 -11.52 12.69 23.78
N PRO A 164 -12.49 12.78 22.85
CA PRO A 164 -13.23 11.61 22.40
C PRO A 164 -12.31 10.64 21.64
N THR A 165 -12.66 9.36 21.64
CA THR A 165 -11.97 8.29 20.89
C THR A 165 -12.97 7.44 20.11
N VAL A 166 -12.57 6.85 18.98
CA VAL A 166 -13.40 5.87 18.27
C VAL A 166 -13.19 4.48 18.89
N THR A 167 -14.26 3.90 19.43
CA THR A 167 -14.24 2.60 20.15
C THR A 167 -14.63 1.42 19.27
N LEU A 168 -15.45 1.65 18.25
CA LEU A 168 -15.90 0.59 17.33
C LEU A 168 -16.17 1.18 15.93
N THR A 169 -15.77 0.44 14.90
CA THR A 169 -16.14 0.73 13.51
C THR A 169 -16.92 -0.44 12.90
N VAL A 170 -17.87 -0.09 12.03
CA VAL A 170 -18.57 -1.04 11.15
C VAL A 170 -18.47 -0.49 9.73
N PRO A 171 -17.94 -1.25 8.76
CA PRO A 171 -17.22 -2.51 8.93
C PRO A 171 -15.98 -2.34 9.82
N ILE A 172 -15.56 -3.42 10.48
CA ILE A 172 -14.29 -3.46 11.22
C ILE A 172 -13.11 -3.26 10.27
N ASN A 173 -11.98 -2.77 10.78
CA ASN A 173 -10.79 -2.55 9.97
C ASN A 173 -10.30 -3.86 9.31
N GLY A 174 -10.12 -3.84 7.99
CA GLY A 174 -9.70 -4.99 7.18
C GLY A 174 -10.82 -5.97 6.82
N ALA A 175 -12.09 -5.66 7.10
CA ALA A 175 -13.20 -6.55 6.73
C ALA A 175 -13.26 -6.80 5.21
N THR A 176 -13.50 -8.04 4.79
CA THR A 176 -13.74 -8.44 3.40
C THR A 176 -15.17 -8.94 3.22
N GLY A 177 -15.67 -8.96 1.98
CA GLY A 177 -17.04 -9.44 1.71
C GLY A 177 -18.14 -8.50 2.19
N VAL A 178 -17.84 -7.23 2.41
CA VAL A 178 -18.83 -6.25 2.88
C VAL A 178 -19.89 -6.02 1.81
N ALA A 179 -21.17 -6.10 2.18
CA ALA A 179 -22.26 -5.84 1.24
C ALA A 179 -22.21 -4.39 0.73
N ILE A 180 -22.44 -4.20 -0.57
CA ILE A 180 -22.25 -2.92 -1.26
C ILE A 180 -23.22 -1.81 -0.80
N GLY A 181 -24.37 -2.16 -0.22
CA GLY A 181 -25.35 -1.22 0.32
C GLY A 181 -25.19 -0.96 1.83
N ASN A 182 -24.11 -1.43 2.46
CA ASN A 182 -23.93 -1.23 3.89
C ASN A 182 -23.56 0.22 4.22
N ASN A 183 -24.23 0.76 5.24
CA ASN A 183 -23.78 1.96 5.92
C ASN A 183 -22.50 1.68 6.72
N LEU A 184 -21.70 2.72 6.89
CA LEU A 184 -20.51 2.68 7.74
C LEU A 184 -20.82 3.40 9.04
N SER A 185 -20.27 2.94 10.16
CA SER A 185 -20.44 3.62 11.43
C SER A 185 -19.14 3.70 12.24
N ALA A 186 -18.98 4.78 12.98
CA ALA A 186 -17.97 4.97 14.00
C ALA A 186 -18.65 5.29 15.33
N THR A 187 -18.39 4.48 16.36
CA THR A 187 -18.90 4.70 17.73
C THR A 187 -17.81 5.36 18.56
N PHE A 188 -18.16 6.41 19.28
CA PHE A 188 -17.24 7.21 20.09
C PHE A 188 -17.29 6.82 21.57
N SER A 189 -16.26 7.18 22.33
CA SER A 189 -16.19 6.97 23.79
C SER A 189 -17.18 7.83 24.58
N GLU A 190 -17.72 8.88 23.95
CA GLU A 190 -18.62 9.86 24.56
C GLU A 190 -19.48 10.58 23.50
N ALA A 191 -20.32 11.51 23.95
CA ALA A 191 -21.20 12.28 23.07
C ALA A 191 -20.41 13.35 22.29
N MET A 192 -20.60 13.35 20.97
CA MET A 192 -20.01 14.28 20.02
C MET A 192 -20.94 15.46 19.77
N ASP A 193 -20.39 16.62 19.38
CA ASP A 193 -21.16 17.71 18.81
C ASP A 193 -21.63 17.30 17.39
N PRO A 194 -22.94 17.08 17.17
CA PRO A 194 -23.46 16.65 15.88
C PRO A 194 -23.17 17.62 14.73
N LEU A 195 -22.96 18.92 15.02
CA LEU A 195 -22.65 19.92 14.00
C LEU A 195 -21.25 19.75 13.42
N THR A 196 -20.35 19.10 14.16
CA THR A 196 -18.98 18.84 13.70
C THR A 196 -18.86 17.53 12.93
N LEU A 197 -19.91 16.70 12.90
CA LEU A 197 -19.96 15.42 12.19
C LEU A 197 -20.60 15.59 10.81
N THR A 198 -19.77 15.91 9.81
CA THR A 198 -20.16 16.17 8.42
C THR A 198 -19.36 15.26 7.47
N ASN A 199 -19.64 15.33 6.17
CA ASN A 199 -18.86 14.61 5.16
C ASN A 199 -17.39 15.07 5.03
N LEU A 200 -17.01 16.19 5.67
CA LEU A 200 -15.63 16.65 5.77
C LEU A 200 -14.89 16.02 6.96
N SER A 201 -15.61 15.69 8.03
CA SER A 201 -15.04 15.11 9.24
C SER A 201 -15.24 13.60 9.34
N PHE A 202 -16.23 13.03 8.66
CA PHE A 202 -16.36 11.59 8.44
C PHE A 202 -16.55 11.34 6.93
N SER A 203 -15.50 10.83 6.29
CA SER A 203 -15.43 10.65 4.85
C SER A 203 -15.09 9.21 4.46
N LEU A 204 -15.40 8.86 3.21
CA LEU A 204 -15.09 7.58 2.59
C LEU A 204 -14.42 7.82 1.23
N ALA A 205 -13.38 7.07 0.90
CA ALA A 205 -12.67 7.18 -0.37
C ALA A 205 -12.20 5.81 -0.90
N SER A 206 -12.04 5.68 -2.21
CA SER A 206 -11.38 4.55 -2.87
C SER A 206 -10.36 5.06 -3.88
N GLY A 207 -9.12 4.55 -3.82
CA GLY A 207 -8.04 4.97 -4.72
C GLY A 207 -7.76 6.49 -4.71
N GLY A 208 -8.04 7.18 -3.60
CA GLY A 208 -7.93 8.64 -3.50
C GLY A 208 -9.15 9.44 -3.99
N THR A 209 -10.17 8.77 -4.55
CA THR A 209 -11.43 9.40 -4.98
C THR A 209 -12.46 9.36 -3.85
N ALA A 210 -13.02 10.51 -3.50
CA ALA A 210 -14.05 10.60 -2.46
C ALA A 210 -15.38 9.96 -2.92
N VAL A 211 -16.02 9.22 -2.02
CA VAL A 211 -17.36 8.66 -2.20
C VAL A 211 -18.37 9.66 -1.64
N ALA A 212 -19.36 10.04 -2.44
CA ALA A 212 -20.43 10.90 -1.98
C ALA A 212 -21.32 10.16 -0.97
N GLY A 213 -21.75 10.85 0.07
CA GLY A 213 -22.61 10.30 1.10
C GLY A 213 -23.06 11.36 2.10
N SER A 214 -23.86 10.92 3.06
CA SER A 214 -24.35 11.77 4.16
C SER A 214 -23.94 11.17 5.50
N VAL A 215 -23.69 12.04 6.48
CA VAL A 215 -23.39 11.63 7.86
C VAL A 215 -24.60 11.92 8.72
N THR A 216 -25.02 10.91 9.48
CA THR A 216 -26.01 11.06 10.54
C THR A 216 -25.36 10.69 11.87
N TYR A 217 -25.89 11.23 12.96
CA TYR A 217 -25.36 10.96 14.30
C TYR A 217 -26.51 10.66 15.26
N ALA A 218 -26.39 9.56 16.00
CA ALA A 218 -27.38 9.13 16.98
C ALA A 218 -26.70 8.48 18.19
N GLY A 219 -27.07 8.91 19.40
CA GLY A 219 -26.44 8.45 20.64
C GLY A 219 -24.97 8.85 20.67
N VAL A 220 -24.08 7.86 20.55
CA VAL A 220 -22.62 8.05 20.44
C VAL A 220 -22.05 7.50 19.13
N THR A 221 -22.88 7.30 18.11
CA THR A 221 -22.48 6.66 16.85
C THR A 221 -22.75 7.58 15.67
N ALA A 222 -21.72 7.89 14.89
CA ALA A 222 -21.86 8.50 13.58
C ALA A 222 -22.02 7.41 12.52
N ILE A 223 -22.92 7.62 11.57
CA ILE A 223 -23.21 6.71 10.47
C ILE A 223 -23.02 7.47 9.16
N PHE A 224 -22.07 7.03 8.34
CA PHE A 224 -21.91 7.46 6.96
C PHE A 224 -22.75 6.56 6.05
N ASN A 225 -23.72 7.14 5.36
CA ASN A 225 -24.57 6.50 4.38
C ASN A 225 -24.11 6.92 2.97
N PRO A 226 -23.48 6.01 2.18
CA PRO A 226 -23.13 6.27 0.79
C PRO A 226 -24.35 6.70 -0.04
N ALA A 227 -24.18 7.67 -0.94
CA ALA A 227 -25.29 8.16 -1.77
C ALA A 227 -25.74 7.15 -2.84
N THR A 228 -24.86 6.23 -3.20
CA THR A 228 -25.11 5.11 -4.10
C THR A 228 -24.43 3.87 -3.52
N ASP A 229 -24.91 2.69 -3.90
CA ASP A 229 -24.23 1.44 -3.56
C ASP A 229 -22.76 1.49 -3.99
N LEU A 230 -21.91 0.90 -3.15
CA LEU A 230 -20.49 0.80 -3.40
C LEU A 230 -20.20 -0.16 -4.56
N ALA A 231 -19.03 -0.03 -5.20
CA ALA A 231 -18.62 -0.95 -6.24
C ALA A 231 -18.25 -2.31 -5.64
N PHE A 232 -18.50 -3.40 -6.37
CA PHE A 232 -18.06 -4.75 -5.97
C PHE A 232 -16.54 -4.87 -5.96
N ASN A 233 -16.01 -5.79 -5.14
CA ASN A 233 -14.60 -6.14 -5.02
C ASN A 233 -13.66 -4.93 -4.92
N THR A 234 -14.10 -3.88 -4.22
CA THR A 234 -13.42 -2.58 -4.17
C THR A 234 -13.04 -2.27 -2.73
N THR A 235 -11.78 -1.89 -2.53
CA THR A 235 -11.28 -1.43 -1.23
C THR A 235 -11.61 0.04 -1.01
N TYR A 236 -12.20 0.33 0.14
CA TYR A 236 -12.53 1.66 0.60
C TYR A 236 -11.81 1.97 1.91
N THR A 237 -11.45 3.25 2.08
CA THR A 237 -10.84 3.80 3.28
C THR A 237 -11.78 4.85 3.86
N ALA A 238 -12.20 4.64 5.09
CA ALA A 238 -13.00 5.59 5.86
C ALA A 238 -12.10 6.38 6.82
N THR A 239 -12.40 7.66 7.01
CA THR A 239 -11.64 8.55 7.88
C THR A 239 -12.58 9.39 8.73
N VAL A 240 -12.39 9.37 10.05
CA VAL A 240 -12.91 10.40 10.96
C VAL A 240 -11.76 11.33 11.36
N THR A 241 -11.88 12.63 11.08
CA THR A 241 -10.80 13.59 11.28
C THR A 241 -10.87 14.29 12.64
N THR A 242 -9.78 14.96 13.03
CA THR A 242 -9.73 15.80 14.24
C THR A 242 -10.68 17.02 14.22
N ALA A 243 -11.40 17.26 13.11
CA ALA A 243 -12.44 18.28 13.06
C ALA A 243 -13.73 17.86 13.79
N ALA A 244 -13.91 16.57 14.10
CA ALA A 244 -15.02 16.11 14.95
C ALA A 244 -14.66 16.35 16.43
N THR A 245 -15.54 17.08 17.14
CA THR A 245 -15.35 17.43 18.56
C THR A 245 -16.49 16.92 19.43
N ASP A 246 -16.23 16.76 20.73
CA ASP A 246 -17.27 16.54 21.73
C ASP A 246 -18.13 17.81 21.97
N LEU A 247 -19.13 17.70 22.85
CA LEU A 247 -19.99 18.82 23.25
C LEU A 247 -19.26 19.93 24.02
N ALA A 248 -18.08 19.65 24.58
CA ALA A 248 -17.21 20.61 25.26
C ALA A 248 -16.19 21.27 24.30
N GLY A 249 -16.12 20.82 23.04
CA GLY A 249 -15.22 21.31 22.01
C GLY A 249 -13.86 20.60 21.96
N ASN A 250 -13.66 19.48 22.66
CA ASN A 250 -12.42 18.71 22.56
C ASN A 250 -12.40 17.88 21.26
N PRO A 251 -11.37 18.01 20.40
CA PRO A 251 -11.24 17.22 19.18
C PRO A 251 -10.74 15.79 19.45
N LEU A 252 -10.95 14.89 18.50
CA LEU A 252 -10.16 13.64 18.43
C LEU A 252 -8.66 13.95 18.49
N ALA A 253 -7.89 13.12 19.19
CA ALA A 253 -6.44 13.31 19.31
C ALA A 253 -5.68 13.15 17.98
N SER A 254 -6.19 12.31 17.07
CA SER A 254 -5.67 12.10 15.72
C SER A 254 -6.79 11.63 14.78
N ASN A 255 -6.55 11.71 13.47
CA ASN A 255 -7.49 11.13 12.49
C ASN A 255 -7.58 9.61 12.71
N HIS A 256 -8.81 9.09 12.81
CA HIS A 256 -9.07 7.67 12.87
C HIS A 256 -9.34 7.14 11.46
N VAL A 257 -8.52 6.20 10.98
CA VAL A 257 -8.57 5.67 9.61
C VAL A 257 -8.71 4.15 9.65
N TRP A 258 -9.63 3.61 8.87
CA TRP A 258 -9.78 2.17 8.67
C TRP A 258 -10.18 1.86 7.23
N SER A 259 -9.95 0.62 6.80
CA SER A 259 -10.31 0.15 5.46
C SER A 259 -11.18 -1.11 5.50
N PHE A 260 -11.88 -1.37 4.40
CA PHE A 260 -12.62 -2.61 4.16
C PHE A 260 -12.76 -2.86 2.64
N THR A 261 -13.10 -4.09 2.26
CA THR A 261 -13.32 -4.50 0.87
C THR A 261 -14.72 -5.05 0.69
N THR A 262 -15.44 -4.52 -0.30
CA THR A 262 -16.78 -5.00 -0.66
C THR A 262 -16.74 -6.40 -1.29
N GLY A 263 -17.84 -7.14 -1.19
CA GLY A 263 -17.96 -8.48 -1.77
C GLY A 263 -17.85 -8.50 -3.29
N ALA A 264 -17.59 -9.69 -3.85
CA ALA A 264 -17.68 -9.91 -5.30
C ALA A 264 -19.12 -9.72 -5.78
N ALA A 265 -19.29 -9.43 -7.08
CA ALA A 265 -20.60 -9.42 -7.71
C ALA A 265 -21.24 -10.82 -7.58
N PRO A 266 -22.56 -10.94 -7.32
CA PRO A 266 -23.25 -12.22 -7.38
C PRO A 266 -23.08 -12.84 -8.75
N ASP A 267 -22.78 -14.14 -8.80
CA ASP A 267 -22.81 -14.87 -10.05
C ASP A 267 -24.27 -15.08 -10.47
N THR A 268 -24.60 -14.64 -11.67
CA THR A 268 -25.97 -14.68 -12.23
C THR A 268 -26.02 -15.36 -13.59
N LEU A 269 -24.88 -15.89 -14.06
CA LEU A 269 -24.84 -16.60 -15.33
C LEU A 269 -25.39 -18.00 -15.10
N ALA A 270 -26.31 -18.42 -15.96
CA ALA A 270 -26.83 -19.78 -15.91
C ALA A 270 -25.83 -20.74 -16.56
N PRO A 271 -25.57 -21.92 -15.97
CA PRO A 271 -24.71 -22.91 -16.56
C PRO A 271 -25.32 -23.48 -17.85
N THR A 272 -24.46 -23.85 -18.80
CA THR A 272 -24.84 -24.48 -20.07
C THR A 272 -24.08 -25.79 -20.27
N VAL A 273 -24.65 -26.75 -20.99
CA VAL A 273 -23.91 -27.96 -21.42
C VAL A 273 -23.17 -27.62 -22.71
N THR A 274 -21.84 -27.68 -22.67
CA THR A 274 -20.94 -27.30 -23.77
C THR A 274 -20.57 -28.49 -24.65
N LEU A 275 -20.54 -29.71 -24.10
CA LEU A 275 -20.21 -30.94 -24.82
C LEU A 275 -20.97 -32.12 -24.24
N THR A 276 -21.36 -33.07 -25.10
CA THR A 276 -21.92 -34.36 -24.71
C THR A 276 -21.16 -35.49 -25.41
N ALA A 277 -20.96 -36.60 -24.70
CA ALA A 277 -20.52 -37.85 -25.29
C ALA A 277 -21.47 -38.97 -24.84
N PRO A 278 -22.09 -39.72 -25.74
CA PRO A 278 -22.04 -39.58 -27.19
C PRO A 278 -22.65 -38.26 -27.69
N LEU A 279 -22.20 -37.79 -28.85
CA LEU A 279 -22.78 -36.60 -29.51
C LEU A 279 -24.24 -36.86 -29.88
N ASN A 280 -25.04 -35.79 -29.91
CA ASN A 280 -26.44 -35.89 -30.33
C ASN A 280 -26.58 -36.48 -31.74
N GLY A 281 -27.36 -37.55 -31.86
CA GLY A 281 -27.58 -38.30 -33.10
C GLY A 281 -26.50 -39.34 -33.43
N ALA A 282 -25.51 -39.56 -32.55
CA ALA A 282 -24.48 -40.58 -32.76
C ALA A 282 -25.10 -41.99 -32.89
N SER A 283 -24.50 -42.85 -33.72
CA SER A 283 -24.95 -44.22 -33.96
C SER A 283 -23.76 -45.20 -33.96
N GLY A 284 -24.02 -46.49 -33.75
CA GLY A 284 -22.97 -47.51 -33.77
C GLY A 284 -22.14 -47.61 -32.49
N LEU A 285 -22.63 -47.05 -31.37
CA LEU A 285 -21.88 -46.94 -30.13
C LEU A 285 -21.78 -48.28 -29.38
N ALA A 286 -20.67 -48.53 -28.70
CA ALA A 286 -20.56 -49.72 -27.89
C ALA A 286 -21.60 -49.72 -26.74
N ILE A 287 -21.98 -50.92 -26.33
CA ILE A 287 -23.10 -51.14 -25.40
C ILE A 287 -22.74 -50.78 -23.95
N GLY A 288 -21.46 -50.64 -23.60
CA GLY A 288 -20.98 -50.29 -22.25
C GLY A 288 -20.63 -48.81 -22.07
N ASN A 289 -20.98 -47.92 -23.01
CA ASN A 289 -20.52 -46.54 -22.97
C ASN A 289 -21.11 -45.77 -21.78
N ASN A 290 -20.23 -45.06 -21.08
CA ASN A 290 -20.62 -43.96 -20.20
C ASN A 290 -21.20 -42.81 -21.03
N ILE A 291 -22.17 -42.11 -20.46
CA ILE A 291 -22.83 -40.95 -21.07
C ILE A 291 -22.38 -39.72 -20.29
N THR A 292 -21.86 -38.71 -20.96
CA THR A 292 -21.26 -37.54 -20.32
C THR A 292 -21.89 -36.24 -20.78
N ALA A 293 -21.86 -35.26 -19.89
CA ALA A 293 -22.19 -33.87 -20.16
C ALA A 293 -21.13 -32.96 -19.49
N THR A 294 -20.51 -32.10 -20.28
CA THR A 294 -19.57 -31.07 -19.81
C THR A 294 -20.29 -29.73 -19.71
N PHE A 295 -20.12 -29.02 -18.60
CA PHE A 295 -20.75 -27.74 -18.34
C PHE A 295 -19.82 -26.55 -18.67
N SER A 296 -20.39 -25.35 -18.87
CA SER A 296 -19.65 -24.11 -19.08
C SER A 296 -18.90 -23.61 -17.84
N GLU A 297 -19.26 -24.14 -16.68
CA GLU A 297 -18.74 -23.78 -15.37
C GLU A 297 -18.95 -24.92 -14.36
N ALA A 298 -18.46 -24.73 -13.14
CA ALA A 298 -18.62 -25.73 -12.10
C ALA A 298 -20.07 -25.77 -11.57
N MET A 299 -20.66 -26.96 -11.58
CA MET A 299 -21.96 -27.28 -11.00
C MET A 299 -21.87 -27.55 -9.49
N ASP A 300 -22.96 -27.34 -8.75
CA ASP A 300 -23.12 -27.89 -7.40
C ASP A 300 -23.18 -29.42 -7.50
N PRO A 301 -22.19 -30.15 -6.96
CA PRO A 301 -22.16 -31.61 -7.02
C PRO A 301 -23.39 -32.29 -6.40
N LEU A 302 -24.07 -31.64 -5.46
CA LEU A 302 -25.29 -32.16 -4.84
C LEU A 302 -26.51 -32.04 -5.75
N SER A 303 -26.48 -31.12 -6.72
CA SER A 303 -27.55 -30.95 -7.72
C SER A 303 -27.42 -31.92 -8.90
N ILE A 304 -26.25 -32.54 -9.10
CA ILE A 304 -25.98 -33.50 -10.18
C ILE A 304 -26.18 -34.93 -9.67
N THR A 305 -27.35 -35.48 -9.91
CA THR A 305 -27.79 -36.79 -9.39
C THR A 305 -28.49 -37.59 -10.48
N ASN A 306 -28.89 -38.83 -10.17
CA ASN A 306 -29.72 -39.66 -11.06
C ASN A 306 -31.16 -39.13 -11.27
N LEU A 307 -31.55 -38.06 -10.59
CA LEU A 307 -32.81 -37.34 -10.84
C LEU A 307 -32.64 -36.20 -11.84
N THR A 308 -31.43 -35.63 -11.91
CA THR A 308 -31.15 -34.46 -12.75
C THR A 308 -30.36 -34.81 -13.99
N PHE A 309 -29.60 -35.91 -14.00
CA PHE A 309 -29.00 -36.51 -15.18
C PHE A 309 -29.58 -37.91 -15.37
N THR A 310 -30.44 -38.05 -16.38
CA THR A 310 -31.24 -39.26 -16.64
C THR A 310 -30.97 -39.82 -18.03
N LEU A 311 -31.23 -41.11 -18.19
CA LEU A 311 -31.15 -41.83 -19.46
C LEU A 311 -32.41 -42.69 -19.64
N SER A 312 -32.96 -42.74 -20.86
CA SER A 312 -34.14 -43.57 -21.20
C SER A 312 -34.02 -44.17 -22.58
N ASP A 313 -34.54 -45.38 -22.79
CA ASP A 313 -34.67 -46.04 -24.11
C ASP A 313 -35.88 -45.52 -24.93
N GLY A 314 -36.53 -44.45 -24.48
CA GLY A 314 -37.76 -43.88 -25.05
C GLY A 314 -39.05 -44.43 -24.43
N VAL A 315 -38.99 -45.49 -23.63
CA VAL A 315 -40.15 -46.09 -22.94
C VAL A 315 -39.88 -46.25 -21.44
N ASN A 316 -38.69 -46.72 -21.08
CA ASN A 316 -38.25 -47.02 -19.74
C ASN A 316 -37.04 -46.15 -19.35
N PRO A 317 -36.93 -45.71 -18.08
CA PRO A 317 -35.69 -45.14 -17.57
C PRO A 317 -34.63 -46.23 -17.43
N VAL A 318 -33.39 -45.92 -17.81
CA VAL A 318 -32.22 -46.76 -17.61
C VAL A 318 -31.65 -46.46 -16.22
N ALA A 319 -31.37 -47.50 -15.43
CA ALA A 319 -30.72 -47.33 -14.14
C ALA A 319 -29.22 -47.11 -14.33
N GLY A 320 -28.66 -46.11 -13.65
CA GLY A 320 -27.25 -45.77 -13.71
C GLY A 320 -26.77 -45.02 -12.48
N ALA A 321 -25.45 -44.98 -12.30
CA ALA A 321 -24.79 -44.15 -11.32
C ALA A 321 -24.36 -42.83 -11.97
N VAL A 322 -24.55 -41.72 -11.26
CA VAL A 322 -24.07 -40.40 -11.71
C VAL A 322 -22.87 -40.00 -10.86
N THR A 323 -21.78 -39.62 -11.52
CA THR A 323 -20.62 -38.99 -10.88
C THR A 323 -20.40 -37.60 -11.49
N TYR A 324 -19.80 -36.71 -10.70
CA TYR A 324 -19.49 -35.35 -11.12
C TYR A 324 -18.09 -34.97 -10.62
N SER A 325 -17.24 -34.46 -11.52
CA SER A 325 -15.91 -33.96 -11.18
C SER A 325 -15.50 -32.82 -12.09
N GLY A 326 -14.94 -31.75 -11.50
CA GLY A 326 -14.57 -30.54 -12.23
C GLY A 326 -15.80 -29.85 -12.84
N VAL A 327 -15.97 -30.01 -14.16
CA VAL A 327 -17.11 -29.52 -14.97
C VAL A 327 -17.82 -30.65 -15.73
N LEU A 328 -17.53 -31.91 -15.40
CA LEU A 328 -17.96 -33.08 -16.15
C LEU A 328 -18.88 -33.94 -15.28
N ALA A 329 -20.10 -34.18 -15.76
CA ALA A 329 -20.98 -35.22 -15.25
C ALA A 329 -20.89 -36.48 -16.11
N VAL A 330 -20.89 -37.63 -15.45
CA VAL A 330 -20.86 -38.96 -16.08
C VAL A 330 -22.03 -39.79 -15.54
N PHE A 331 -22.89 -40.25 -16.43
CA PHE A 331 -23.89 -41.27 -16.18
C PHE A 331 -23.34 -42.62 -16.65
N ASN A 332 -23.10 -43.53 -15.71
CA ASN A 332 -22.67 -44.89 -15.95
C ASN A 332 -23.86 -45.86 -15.81
N PRO A 333 -24.38 -46.44 -16.90
CA PRO A 333 -25.42 -47.46 -16.83
C PRO A 333 -25.01 -48.63 -15.92
N LEU A 334 -25.90 -49.10 -15.05
CA LEU A 334 -25.60 -50.24 -14.15
C LEU A 334 -25.45 -51.57 -14.89
N VAL A 335 -26.00 -51.64 -16.10
CA VAL A 335 -25.96 -52.80 -17.00
C VAL A 335 -25.71 -52.25 -18.40
N ASP A 336 -24.95 -52.99 -19.20
CA ASP A 336 -24.74 -52.68 -20.62
C ASP A 336 -26.07 -52.40 -21.33
N LEU A 337 -26.07 -51.33 -22.11
CA LEU A 337 -27.18 -50.89 -22.92
C LEU A 337 -27.53 -51.94 -23.98
N ALA A 338 -28.81 -52.16 -24.24
CA ALA A 338 -29.23 -53.04 -25.33
C ALA A 338 -28.67 -52.57 -26.68
N ALA A 339 -28.22 -53.52 -27.51
CA ALA A 339 -27.72 -53.27 -28.86
C ALA A 339 -28.82 -52.71 -29.78
N SER A 340 -28.42 -51.96 -30.82
CA SER A 340 -29.33 -51.38 -31.82
C SER A 340 -30.51 -50.59 -31.22
N THR A 341 -30.30 -49.95 -30.07
CA THR A 341 -31.34 -49.25 -29.30
C THR A 341 -31.00 -47.76 -29.21
N THR A 342 -31.99 -46.91 -29.47
CA THR A 342 -31.86 -45.46 -29.30
C THR A 342 -32.15 -45.07 -27.87
N TYR A 343 -31.21 -44.37 -27.24
CA TYR A 343 -31.36 -43.79 -25.91
C TYR A 343 -31.42 -42.27 -25.99
N THR A 344 -32.14 -41.67 -25.04
CA THR A 344 -32.24 -40.24 -24.82
C THR A 344 -31.71 -39.91 -23.43
N ALA A 345 -30.69 -39.07 -23.38
CA ALA A 345 -30.13 -38.53 -22.16
C ALA A 345 -30.69 -37.13 -21.90
N THR A 346 -30.87 -36.78 -20.63
CA THR A 346 -31.42 -35.48 -20.23
C THR A 346 -30.71 -34.97 -18.98
N VAL A 347 -30.18 -33.74 -19.06
CA VAL A 347 -29.82 -32.93 -17.89
C VAL A 347 -30.93 -31.91 -17.65
N THR A 348 -31.55 -31.94 -16.48
CA THR A 348 -32.73 -31.11 -16.17
C THR A 348 -32.36 -29.72 -15.64
N THR A 349 -33.30 -28.78 -15.62
CA THR A 349 -33.16 -27.47 -14.98
C THR A 349 -33.03 -27.52 -13.44
N ALA A 350 -33.18 -28.69 -12.82
CA ALA A 350 -32.92 -28.84 -11.38
C ALA A 350 -31.43 -28.99 -11.06
N ALA A 351 -30.57 -29.18 -12.06
CA ALA A 351 -29.12 -29.05 -11.89
C ALA A 351 -28.74 -27.56 -11.83
N THR A 352 -27.98 -27.17 -10.81
CA THR A 352 -27.60 -25.78 -10.52
C THR A 352 -26.08 -25.63 -10.39
N ASP A 353 -25.57 -24.45 -10.68
CA ASP A 353 -24.18 -24.09 -10.36
C ASP A 353 -23.96 -23.93 -8.84
N LEU A 354 -22.73 -23.63 -8.44
CA LEU A 354 -22.37 -23.36 -7.03
C LEU A 354 -23.05 -22.11 -6.45
N ALA A 355 -23.51 -21.19 -7.30
CA ALA A 355 -24.28 -19.99 -6.91
C ALA A 355 -25.79 -20.25 -6.85
N GLY A 356 -26.24 -21.45 -7.24
CA GLY A 356 -27.64 -21.85 -7.27
C GLY A 356 -28.39 -21.48 -8.56
N ASN A 357 -27.71 -21.03 -9.61
CA ASN A 357 -28.36 -20.74 -10.89
C ASN A 357 -28.67 -22.05 -11.63
N PRO A 358 -29.92 -22.31 -12.03
CA PRO A 358 -30.29 -23.50 -12.78
C PRO A 358 -29.90 -23.40 -14.26
N LEU A 359 -29.82 -24.55 -14.95
CA LEU A 359 -29.82 -24.52 -16.43
C LEU A 359 -31.06 -23.76 -16.93
N ALA A 360 -30.89 -22.95 -17.98
CA ALA A 360 -32.00 -22.18 -18.56
C ALA A 360 -33.12 -23.07 -19.15
N SER A 361 -32.78 -24.28 -19.61
CA SER A 361 -33.73 -25.28 -20.09
C SER A 361 -33.12 -26.69 -19.95
N ASN A 362 -33.95 -27.73 -19.97
CA ASN A 362 -33.44 -29.11 -19.99
C ASN A 362 -32.56 -29.32 -21.23
N HIS A 363 -31.35 -29.82 -21.02
CA HIS A 363 -30.48 -30.23 -22.12
C HIS A 363 -30.77 -31.69 -22.47
N VAL A 364 -31.21 -31.94 -23.71
CA VAL A 364 -31.66 -33.26 -24.17
C VAL A 364 -30.89 -33.65 -25.43
N TRP A 365 -30.37 -34.87 -25.46
CA TRP A 365 -29.73 -35.44 -26.64
C TRP A 365 -30.00 -36.93 -26.74
N SER A 366 -29.84 -37.49 -27.94
CA SER A 366 -30.09 -38.90 -28.22
C SER A 366 -28.90 -39.55 -28.91
N PHE A 367 -28.78 -40.87 -28.79
CA PHE A 367 -27.76 -41.68 -29.46
C PHE A 367 -28.24 -43.12 -29.64
N THR A 368 -27.62 -43.90 -30.54
CA THR A 368 -28.00 -45.29 -30.85
C THR A 368 -26.82 -46.26 -30.70
N THR A 369 -27.01 -47.34 -29.95
CA THR A 369 -26.00 -48.40 -29.77
C THR A 369 -25.83 -49.26 -31.02
N GLY A 370 -24.64 -49.82 -31.23
CA GLY A 370 -24.25 -50.62 -32.39
C GLY A 370 -24.64 -52.11 -32.33
N VAL A 371 -24.07 -52.89 -33.24
CA VAL A 371 -24.27 -54.34 -33.40
C VAL A 371 -23.06 -55.11 -32.84
N ALA A 372 -23.04 -55.37 -31.52
CA ALA A 372 -21.99 -56.05 -30.74
C ALA A 372 -20.71 -55.24 -30.41
N ALA A 373 -19.96 -55.69 -29.38
CA ALA A 373 -18.85 -54.98 -28.74
C ALA A 373 -17.59 -54.87 -29.62
N ASP A 374 -16.95 -53.70 -29.61
CA ASP A 374 -15.70 -53.40 -30.31
C ASP A 374 -14.49 -53.98 -29.58
N THR A 375 -13.56 -54.60 -30.31
CA THR A 375 -12.34 -55.22 -29.76
C THR A 375 -11.06 -54.77 -30.46
N THR A 376 -11.11 -53.71 -31.27
CA THR A 376 -9.94 -53.25 -32.05
C THR A 376 -9.21 -52.14 -31.27
N PRO A 377 -7.91 -52.29 -30.93
CA PRO A 377 -7.18 -51.24 -30.24
C PRO A 377 -6.92 -50.00 -31.12
N PRO A 378 -7.00 -48.77 -30.56
CA PRO A 378 -6.66 -47.55 -31.27
C PRO A 378 -5.15 -47.43 -31.56
N THR A 379 -4.77 -46.65 -32.58
CA THR A 379 -3.38 -46.33 -32.94
C THR A 379 -3.19 -44.83 -33.19
N VAL A 380 -2.00 -44.28 -32.93
CA VAL A 380 -1.66 -42.89 -33.32
C VAL A 380 -1.20 -42.87 -34.78
N THR A 381 -1.89 -42.09 -35.61
CA THR A 381 -1.68 -41.98 -37.07
C THR A 381 -0.79 -40.80 -37.46
N SER A 382 -0.76 -39.73 -36.67
CA SER A 382 0.12 -38.57 -36.90
C SER A 382 0.32 -37.75 -35.63
N THR A 383 1.42 -37.00 -35.54
CA THR A 383 1.69 -36.03 -34.49
C THR A 383 2.13 -34.68 -35.06
N VAL A 384 1.84 -33.61 -34.34
CA VAL A 384 2.41 -32.27 -34.59
C VAL A 384 2.89 -31.72 -33.24
N PRO A 385 4.18 -31.43 -33.06
CA PRO A 385 5.27 -31.64 -34.01
C PRO A 385 5.45 -33.11 -34.38
N ILE A 386 5.97 -33.35 -35.59
CA ILE A 386 6.41 -34.69 -35.99
C ILE A 386 7.60 -35.11 -35.13
N ASP A 387 7.83 -36.41 -34.98
CA ASP A 387 8.97 -36.93 -34.25
C ASP A 387 10.30 -36.37 -34.80
N LEU A 388 11.18 -35.93 -33.90
CA LEU A 388 12.46 -35.27 -34.12
C LEU A 388 12.39 -33.92 -34.87
N ALA A 389 11.23 -33.25 -34.88
CA ALA A 389 11.13 -31.89 -35.45
C ALA A 389 12.05 -30.90 -34.72
N THR A 390 12.72 -30.00 -35.47
CA THR A 390 13.51 -28.90 -34.92
C THR A 390 12.91 -27.55 -35.31
N GLY A 391 13.20 -26.50 -34.54
CA GLY A 391 12.69 -25.16 -34.82
C GLY A 391 11.19 -25.01 -34.55
N VAL A 392 10.64 -25.84 -33.67
CA VAL A 392 9.23 -25.78 -33.27
C VAL A 392 8.98 -24.46 -32.54
N ALA A 393 7.98 -23.69 -32.94
CA ALA A 393 7.68 -22.43 -32.25
C ALA A 393 7.38 -22.70 -30.77
N ILE A 394 7.90 -21.87 -29.87
CA ILE A 394 7.74 -22.05 -28.41
C ILE A 394 6.27 -22.02 -27.96
N SER A 395 5.38 -21.40 -28.73
CA SER A 395 3.94 -21.35 -28.50
C SER A 395 3.17 -22.51 -29.14
N SER A 396 3.86 -23.54 -29.65
CA SER A 396 3.22 -24.64 -30.36
C SER A 396 2.44 -25.54 -29.42
N ASN A 397 1.21 -25.84 -29.84
CA ASN A 397 0.42 -26.93 -29.32
C ASN A 397 0.96 -28.29 -29.78
N ILE A 398 0.84 -29.30 -28.93
CA ILE A 398 1.34 -30.65 -29.18
C ILE A 398 0.16 -31.59 -29.42
N THR A 399 0.03 -32.15 -30.62
CA THR A 399 -1.15 -32.91 -31.04
C THR A 399 -0.82 -34.33 -31.48
N ALA A 400 -1.79 -35.22 -31.34
CA ALA A 400 -1.77 -36.58 -31.86
C ALA A 400 -3.16 -36.96 -32.41
N THR A 401 -3.19 -37.56 -33.60
CA THR A 401 -4.43 -38.01 -34.26
C THR A 401 -4.54 -39.53 -34.22
N PHE A 402 -5.68 -40.07 -33.81
CA PHE A 402 -5.92 -41.51 -33.63
C PHE A 402 -6.66 -42.15 -34.81
N SER A 403 -6.51 -43.46 -34.98
CA SER A 403 -7.17 -44.27 -36.03
C SER A 403 -8.69 -44.33 -35.88
N GLU A 404 -9.20 -44.05 -34.68
CA GLU A 404 -10.62 -44.12 -34.33
C GLU A 404 -10.94 -43.16 -33.17
N ALA A 405 -12.21 -43.14 -32.75
CA ALA A 405 -12.67 -42.25 -31.70
C ALA A 405 -12.23 -42.74 -30.31
N MET A 406 -11.42 -41.94 -29.62
CA MET A 406 -11.00 -42.16 -28.25
C MET A 406 -12.11 -41.82 -27.23
N ASP A 407 -12.10 -42.47 -26.06
CA ASP A 407 -12.85 -42.01 -24.89
C ASP A 407 -12.20 -40.72 -24.35
N PRO A 408 -12.85 -39.55 -24.48
CA PRO A 408 -12.28 -38.29 -24.03
C PRO A 408 -11.94 -38.26 -22.53
N LEU A 409 -12.59 -39.11 -21.71
CA LEU A 409 -12.33 -39.20 -20.28
C LEU A 409 -10.97 -39.80 -19.94
N THR A 410 -10.44 -40.60 -20.85
CA THR A 410 -9.14 -41.25 -20.68
C THR A 410 -7.99 -40.40 -21.23
N LEU A 411 -8.27 -39.31 -21.94
CA LEU A 411 -7.29 -38.37 -22.47
C LEU A 411 -7.11 -37.18 -21.51
N THR A 412 -6.21 -37.36 -20.55
CA THR A 412 -5.92 -36.38 -19.50
C THR A 412 -4.43 -36.07 -19.47
N THR A 413 -4.01 -35.14 -18.61
CA THR A 413 -2.58 -34.85 -18.39
C THR A 413 -1.81 -36.01 -17.74
N LEU A 414 -2.47 -37.09 -17.33
CA LEU A 414 -1.83 -38.33 -16.88
C LEU A 414 -1.53 -39.30 -18.03
N THR A 415 -2.31 -39.22 -19.11
CA THR A 415 -2.22 -40.14 -20.25
C THR A 415 -1.64 -39.48 -21.48
N PHE A 416 -1.70 -38.16 -21.63
CA PHE A 416 -0.96 -37.38 -22.61
C PHE A 416 -0.07 -36.38 -21.86
N THR A 417 1.23 -36.69 -21.81
CA THR A 417 2.25 -35.94 -21.06
C THR A 417 3.27 -35.29 -21.98
N LEU A 418 3.88 -34.20 -21.50
CA LEU A 418 5.01 -33.54 -22.13
C LEU A 418 6.10 -33.31 -21.07
N LYS A 419 7.37 -33.57 -21.41
CA LYS A 419 8.51 -33.39 -20.51
C LYS A 419 9.65 -32.62 -21.15
N GLU A 420 10.27 -31.74 -20.36
CA GLU A 420 11.60 -31.17 -20.61
C GLU A 420 12.64 -32.06 -19.92
N GLY A 421 13.25 -32.97 -20.68
CA GLY A 421 14.08 -34.04 -20.11
C GLY A 421 13.27 -34.88 -19.11
N VAL A 422 13.57 -34.75 -17.81
CA VAL A 422 12.84 -35.46 -16.73
C VAL A 422 11.71 -34.64 -16.11
N ASN A 423 11.65 -33.34 -16.38
CA ASN A 423 10.72 -32.42 -15.74
C ASN A 423 9.38 -32.39 -16.51
N PRO A 424 8.24 -32.61 -15.84
CA PRO A 424 6.94 -32.50 -16.49
C PRO A 424 6.62 -31.04 -16.85
N VAL A 425 6.08 -30.83 -18.04
CA VAL A 425 5.54 -29.55 -18.48
C VAL A 425 4.05 -29.50 -18.11
N ALA A 426 3.63 -28.42 -17.46
CA ALA A 426 2.22 -28.21 -17.17
C ALA A 426 1.45 -27.83 -18.44
N GLY A 427 0.25 -28.38 -18.60
CA GLY A 427 -0.60 -28.13 -19.77
C GLY A 427 -2.02 -28.63 -19.55
N ALA A 428 -2.88 -28.39 -20.53
CA ALA A 428 -4.23 -28.92 -20.60
C ALA A 428 -4.37 -29.83 -21.83
N VAL A 429 -5.12 -30.92 -21.68
CA VAL A 429 -5.45 -31.82 -22.78
C VAL A 429 -6.87 -31.56 -23.24
N THR A 430 -7.06 -31.36 -24.54
CA THR A 430 -8.38 -31.32 -25.19
C THR A 430 -8.46 -32.38 -26.28
N TYR A 431 -9.66 -32.81 -26.63
CA TYR A 431 -9.89 -33.83 -27.65
C TYR A 431 -11.10 -33.46 -28.50
N ILE A 432 -10.90 -33.40 -29.82
CA ILE A 432 -11.95 -33.06 -30.80
C ILE A 432 -11.81 -33.97 -32.01
N GLY A 433 -12.92 -34.60 -32.43
CA GLY A 433 -12.91 -35.56 -33.53
C GLY A 433 -12.08 -36.78 -33.18
N ASN A 434 -10.92 -36.92 -33.83
CA ASN A 434 -9.94 -37.98 -33.59
C ASN A 434 -8.58 -37.42 -33.12
N THR A 435 -8.49 -36.14 -32.73
CA THR A 435 -7.22 -35.49 -32.41
C THR A 435 -7.21 -35.03 -30.96
N ALA A 436 -6.23 -35.52 -30.20
CA ALA A 436 -5.89 -34.97 -28.89
C ALA A 436 -4.88 -33.83 -29.05
N ASN A 437 -5.03 -32.79 -28.23
CA ASN A 437 -4.18 -31.62 -28.18
C ASN A 437 -3.74 -31.36 -26.74
N PHE A 438 -2.44 -31.42 -26.49
CA PHE A 438 -1.79 -30.94 -25.28
C PHE A 438 -1.37 -29.48 -25.52
N ASN A 439 -2.00 -28.56 -24.79
CA ASN A 439 -1.68 -27.13 -24.80
C ASN A 439 -0.89 -26.78 -23.53
N PRO A 440 0.43 -26.49 -23.62
CA PRO A 440 1.23 -26.05 -22.49
C PRO A 440 0.64 -24.80 -21.82
N THR A 441 0.70 -24.69 -20.48
CA THR A 441 0.19 -23.51 -19.77
C THR A 441 1.04 -22.26 -19.97
N LEU A 442 2.31 -22.45 -20.32
CA LEU A 442 3.28 -21.41 -20.64
C LEU A 442 3.95 -21.76 -21.98
N ASP A 443 4.41 -20.75 -22.71
CA ASP A 443 5.29 -20.98 -23.85
C ASP A 443 6.49 -21.84 -23.44
N LEU A 444 6.85 -22.79 -24.30
CA LEU A 444 7.95 -23.71 -24.09
C LEU A 444 9.29 -22.95 -24.03
N ALA A 445 10.27 -23.50 -23.32
CA ALA A 445 11.61 -22.95 -23.29
C ALA A 445 12.25 -23.02 -24.69
N PRO A 446 13.00 -21.99 -25.11
CA PRO A 446 13.65 -21.97 -26.42
C PRO A 446 14.88 -22.90 -26.49
N ASN A 447 15.16 -23.45 -27.67
CA ASN A 447 16.25 -24.40 -27.94
C ASN A 447 16.26 -25.62 -26.99
N THR A 448 15.06 -26.09 -26.61
CA THR A 448 14.88 -27.14 -25.61
C THR A 448 14.30 -28.38 -26.26
N LEU A 449 14.86 -29.55 -25.92
CA LEU A 449 14.35 -30.86 -26.31
C LEU A 449 13.18 -31.25 -25.39
N TYR A 450 12.04 -31.56 -26.00
CA TYR A 450 10.85 -32.05 -25.33
C TYR A 450 10.49 -33.47 -25.78
N THR A 451 10.02 -34.27 -24.83
CA THR A 451 9.50 -35.62 -25.07
C THR A 451 8.01 -35.64 -24.75
N ALA A 452 7.18 -35.97 -25.73
CA ALA A 452 5.75 -36.16 -25.56
C ALA A 452 5.43 -37.66 -25.48
N THR A 453 4.44 -38.03 -24.67
CA THR A 453 4.04 -39.43 -24.47
C THR A 453 2.54 -39.56 -24.33
N ILE A 454 1.93 -40.48 -25.08
CA ILE A 454 0.57 -40.96 -24.87
C ILE A 454 0.62 -42.38 -24.32
N THR A 455 0.08 -42.61 -23.13
CA THR A 455 0.20 -43.90 -22.45
C THR A 455 -0.90 -44.87 -22.83
N THR A 456 -0.69 -46.15 -22.54
CA THR A 456 -1.72 -47.22 -22.62
C THR A 456 -2.96 -46.99 -21.74
N GLY A 457 -2.96 -45.96 -20.89
CA GLY A 457 -4.16 -45.55 -20.14
C GLY A 457 -5.21 -44.82 -21.00
N ALA A 458 -4.86 -44.36 -22.20
CA ALA A 458 -5.82 -43.81 -23.17
C ALA A 458 -6.52 -44.95 -23.92
N THR A 459 -7.86 -44.99 -23.85
CA THR A 459 -8.69 -46.04 -24.46
C THR A 459 -9.66 -45.46 -25.50
N ASP A 460 -10.10 -46.30 -26.43
CA ASP A 460 -11.22 -45.97 -27.31
C ASP A 460 -12.57 -45.98 -26.57
N LEU A 461 -13.64 -45.66 -27.30
CA LEU A 461 -15.02 -45.72 -26.79
C LEU A 461 -15.50 -47.15 -26.45
N GLY A 462 -14.84 -48.19 -26.98
CA GLY A 462 -15.06 -49.59 -26.64
C GLY A 462 -14.27 -50.06 -25.42
N GLY A 463 -13.41 -49.21 -24.85
CA GLY A 463 -12.53 -49.53 -23.72
C GLY A 463 -11.22 -50.23 -24.11
N ASN A 464 -10.87 -50.32 -25.40
CA ASN A 464 -9.59 -50.90 -25.82
C ASN A 464 -8.46 -49.86 -25.65
N PRO A 465 -7.37 -50.18 -24.92
CA PRO A 465 -6.22 -49.28 -24.75
C PRO A 465 -5.34 -49.25 -26.00
N LEU A 466 -4.51 -48.21 -26.13
CA LEU A 466 -3.34 -48.26 -27.03
C LEU A 466 -2.52 -49.53 -26.76
N ALA A 467 -1.99 -50.15 -27.81
CA ALA A 467 -1.20 -51.39 -27.68
C ALA A 467 0.11 -51.19 -26.90
N SER A 468 0.69 -50.00 -26.94
CA SER A 468 1.87 -49.56 -26.20
C SER A 468 1.87 -48.05 -26.03
N ASP A 469 2.67 -47.52 -25.11
CA ASP A 469 2.89 -46.08 -25.01
C ASP A 469 3.47 -45.55 -26.34
N TYR A 470 2.96 -44.41 -26.81
CA TYR A 470 3.43 -43.73 -28.00
C TYR A 470 4.28 -42.53 -27.60
N ILE A 471 5.56 -42.52 -27.98
CA ILE A 471 6.57 -41.54 -27.55
C ILE A 471 7.15 -40.86 -28.78
N TRP A 472 7.30 -39.53 -28.74
CA TRP A 472 8.01 -38.77 -29.76
C TRP A 472 8.71 -37.55 -29.14
N GLU A 473 9.71 -37.03 -29.83
CA GLU A 473 10.52 -35.90 -29.37
C GLU A 473 10.50 -34.73 -30.37
N PHE A 474 10.77 -33.52 -29.88
CA PHE A 474 10.98 -32.34 -30.73
C PHE A 474 11.80 -31.27 -30.01
N THR A 475 12.44 -30.38 -30.79
CA THR A 475 13.25 -29.26 -30.27
C THR A 475 12.64 -27.93 -30.67
N THR A 476 12.43 -27.05 -29.68
CA THR A 476 11.89 -25.70 -29.90
C THR A 476 12.91 -24.79 -30.60
N VAL A 477 12.41 -23.73 -31.23
CA VAL A 477 13.21 -22.67 -31.83
C VAL A 477 14.12 -22.01 -30.79
N ALA A 478 15.33 -21.64 -31.20
CA ALA A 478 16.23 -20.88 -30.35
C ALA A 478 15.64 -19.50 -29.99
N ALA A 479 16.04 -18.98 -28.83
CA ALA A 479 15.64 -17.65 -28.40
C ALA A 479 16.11 -16.64 -29.45
N LEU A 480 15.27 -15.63 -29.75
CA LEU A 480 15.75 -14.50 -30.52
C LEU A 480 16.87 -13.81 -29.74
N PRO A 481 18.00 -13.49 -30.37
CA PRO A 481 19.06 -12.75 -29.70
C PRO A 481 18.51 -11.39 -29.24
N LEU A 482 18.80 -11.03 -28.00
CA LEU A 482 18.46 -9.73 -27.43
C LEU A 482 19.50 -8.70 -27.87
N GLY A 483 19.06 -7.45 -27.99
CA GLY A 483 19.87 -6.34 -28.48
C GLY A 483 19.68 -6.04 -29.96
N PRO A 484 20.38 -5.02 -30.51
CA PRO A 484 20.33 -4.71 -31.93
C PRO A 484 21.00 -5.82 -32.77
N PRO A 485 20.80 -5.88 -34.09
CA PRO A 485 21.64 -6.74 -34.94
C PRO A 485 23.14 -6.49 -34.69
N PRO A 486 24.07 -7.42 -34.94
CA PRO A 486 25.50 -7.11 -34.85
C PRO A 486 25.92 -6.01 -35.85
N VAL A 487 26.97 -5.25 -35.54
CA VAL A 487 27.58 -4.29 -36.48
C VAL A 487 28.51 -5.06 -37.43
N ILE A 488 28.33 -4.89 -38.74
CA ILE A 488 29.12 -5.62 -39.74
C ILE A 488 30.46 -4.91 -39.93
N LEU A 489 31.56 -5.56 -39.52
CA LEU A 489 32.91 -5.01 -39.60
C LEU A 489 33.59 -5.22 -40.97
N GLY A 490 33.06 -6.11 -41.82
CA GLY A 490 33.69 -6.45 -43.10
C GLY A 490 35.14 -6.91 -42.92
N LEU A 491 36.06 -6.44 -43.76
CA LEU A 491 37.47 -6.81 -43.63
C LEU A 491 38.15 -6.26 -42.38
N ALA A 492 37.59 -5.23 -41.73
CA ALA A 492 38.12 -4.75 -40.44
C ALA A 492 37.97 -5.80 -39.33
N GLU A 493 37.09 -6.81 -39.51
CA GLU A 493 36.93 -7.92 -38.57
C GLU A 493 38.21 -8.75 -38.42
N ASN A 494 39.12 -8.77 -39.39
CA ASN A 494 40.34 -9.60 -39.29
C ASN A 494 41.43 -8.99 -38.41
N PHE A 495 41.27 -7.73 -37.97
CA PHE A 495 42.31 -6.98 -37.28
C PHE A 495 42.07 -6.91 -35.77
N ALA A 496 43.10 -7.19 -34.98
CA ALA A 496 43.17 -6.82 -33.57
C ALA A 496 43.33 -5.30 -33.41
N GLY A 497 44.02 -4.65 -34.36
CA GLY A 497 44.19 -3.20 -34.39
C GLY A 497 44.28 -2.66 -35.81
N LEU A 498 43.43 -1.70 -36.15
CA LEU A 498 43.41 -1.03 -37.45
C LEU A 498 43.31 0.48 -37.23
N SER A 499 44.19 1.23 -37.89
CA SER A 499 44.34 2.66 -37.64
C SER A 499 44.62 3.46 -38.91
N LYS A 500 44.22 4.74 -38.95
CA LYS A 500 44.50 5.60 -40.12
C LYS A 500 45.76 6.44 -40.02
N ALA A 501 46.26 6.70 -38.82
CA ALA A 501 47.32 7.66 -38.56
C ALA A 501 48.53 7.09 -37.82
N ALA A 502 48.38 6.13 -36.91
CA ALA A 502 49.52 5.44 -36.28
C ALA A 502 49.07 4.26 -35.41
N ILE A 503 49.98 3.31 -35.18
CA ILE A 503 49.92 2.38 -34.05
C ILE A 503 51.25 2.50 -33.32
N THR A 504 51.30 3.18 -32.19
CA THR A 504 52.53 3.38 -31.41
C THR A 504 52.55 2.46 -30.21
N ASP A 505 53.73 2.12 -29.72
CA ASP A 505 53.88 1.22 -28.57
C ASP A 505 55.05 1.60 -27.66
N VAL A 506 54.85 1.39 -26.36
CA VAL A 506 55.92 1.27 -25.37
C VAL A 506 56.09 -0.22 -25.07
N PRO A 507 57.16 -0.86 -25.59
CA PRO A 507 57.29 -2.30 -25.58
C PRO A 507 57.66 -2.86 -24.19
N ALA A 508 57.34 -4.11 -23.87
CA ALA A 508 56.73 -5.10 -24.79
C ALA A 508 55.21 -5.23 -24.57
N SER A 509 54.43 -5.01 -25.63
CA SER A 509 53.01 -5.37 -25.72
C SER A 509 52.84 -6.80 -26.26
N ILE A 510 51.66 -7.39 -26.07
CA ILE A 510 51.28 -8.72 -26.59
C ILE A 510 50.03 -8.56 -27.46
N ILE A 511 50.17 -8.78 -28.76
CA ILE A 511 49.06 -8.70 -29.72
C ILE A 511 48.81 -10.08 -30.33
N ILE A 512 47.58 -10.57 -30.23
CA ILE A 512 47.11 -11.79 -30.90
C ILE A 512 46.05 -11.39 -31.92
N GLY A 513 46.40 -11.47 -33.19
CA GLY A 513 45.61 -11.00 -34.33
C GLY A 513 46.37 -10.00 -35.21
N ASP A 514 45.77 -9.64 -36.35
CA ASP A 514 46.44 -8.83 -37.36
C ASP A 514 46.44 -7.33 -36.99
N LEU A 515 47.47 -6.61 -37.42
CA LEU A 515 47.59 -5.16 -37.30
C LEU A 515 47.67 -4.49 -38.67
N GLY A 516 47.15 -3.27 -38.78
CA GLY A 516 47.23 -2.51 -40.02
C GLY A 516 47.15 -1.01 -39.86
N VAL A 517 47.86 -0.28 -40.72
CA VAL A 517 47.67 1.17 -40.88
C VAL A 517 47.43 1.55 -42.33
N SER A 518 46.46 2.44 -42.58
CA SER A 518 46.19 3.01 -43.90
C SER A 518 45.29 4.25 -43.79
N PRO A 519 45.55 5.35 -44.51
CA PRO A 519 46.45 5.45 -45.66
C PRO A 519 47.89 5.83 -45.30
N ILE A 520 48.22 6.00 -44.02
CA ILE A 520 49.58 6.39 -43.62
C ILE A 520 50.61 5.28 -43.93
N SER A 521 51.85 5.70 -44.18
CA SER A 521 53.01 4.82 -44.36
C SER A 521 53.17 3.82 -43.22
N GLY A 522 53.66 2.61 -43.53
CA GLY A 522 53.97 1.58 -42.54
C GLY A 522 54.99 2.02 -41.48
N ALA A 523 55.76 3.08 -41.73
CA ALA A 523 56.67 3.68 -40.77
C ALA A 523 55.96 4.17 -39.48
N ALA A 524 54.65 4.37 -39.52
CA ALA A 524 53.83 4.77 -38.38
C ALA A 524 53.41 3.59 -37.47
N ILE A 525 53.86 2.37 -37.78
CA ILE A 525 53.69 1.19 -36.94
C ILE A 525 54.92 1.07 -36.03
N GLY A 526 54.75 1.42 -34.76
CA GLY A 526 55.75 1.40 -33.71
C GLY A 526 55.84 0.09 -32.92
N VAL A 527 55.14 -0.96 -33.34
CA VAL A 527 55.24 -2.31 -32.75
C VAL A 527 56.29 -3.16 -33.47
N SER A 528 56.97 -4.03 -32.73
CA SER A 528 57.93 -4.98 -33.31
C SER A 528 57.27 -6.30 -33.73
N CYS A 529 57.91 -7.03 -34.64
CA CYS A 529 57.43 -8.33 -35.09
C CYS A 529 57.32 -9.40 -33.97
N ALA A 530 58.05 -9.23 -32.87
CA ALA A 530 58.04 -10.19 -31.76
C ALA A 530 56.79 -10.06 -30.87
N GLU A 531 56.10 -8.92 -30.96
CA GLU A 531 54.94 -8.59 -30.12
C GLU A 531 53.63 -9.07 -30.76
N VAL A 532 53.66 -9.44 -32.04
CA VAL A 532 52.47 -9.77 -32.82
C VAL A 532 52.43 -11.26 -33.17
N THR A 533 51.43 -11.96 -32.65
CA THR A 533 51.01 -13.29 -33.12
C THR A 533 49.89 -13.10 -34.14
N GLY A 534 50.28 -12.84 -35.38
CA GLY A 534 49.42 -12.45 -36.49
C GLY A 534 50.25 -11.82 -37.61
N ASN A 535 49.61 -11.11 -38.52
CA ASN A 535 50.25 -10.40 -39.62
C ASN A 535 50.26 -8.88 -39.35
N ILE A 536 51.34 -8.21 -39.79
CA ILE A 536 51.40 -6.74 -39.81
C ILE A 536 51.25 -6.29 -41.26
N TYR A 537 50.18 -5.56 -41.56
CA TYR A 537 49.89 -5.03 -42.88
C TYR A 537 50.25 -3.54 -42.98
N ALA A 538 50.91 -3.16 -44.06
CA ALA A 538 51.21 -1.76 -44.38
C ALA A 538 50.88 -1.43 -45.84
N VAL A 539 50.69 -0.14 -46.12
CA VAL A 539 50.48 0.37 -47.49
C VAL A 539 51.77 0.41 -48.33
N ASP A 540 52.93 0.34 -47.68
CA ASP A 540 54.25 0.43 -48.30
C ASP A 540 55.28 -0.46 -47.57
N ALA A 541 56.51 -0.47 -48.08
CA ALA A 541 57.62 -1.26 -47.53
C ALA A 541 58.25 -0.67 -46.26
N ALA A 542 57.71 0.41 -45.69
CA ALA A 542 58.32 1.12 -44.57
C ALA A 542 57.93 0.57 -43.19
N GLY A 543 57.13 -0.51 -43.14
CA GLY A 543 56.70 -1.16 -41.91
C GLY A 543 57.79 -1.99 -41.20
N PRO A 544 57.48 -2.55 -40.02
CA PRO A 544 58.38 -3.41 -39.24
C PRO A 544 58.88 -4.63 -40.01
N LEU A 545 60.20 -4.82 -40.07
CA LEU A 545 60.82 -5.97 -40.73
C LEU A 545 61.14 -7.09 -39.71
N PRO A 546 61.09 -8.37 -40.12
CA PRO A 546 60.81 -8.89 -41.47
C PRO A 546 59.33 -9.24 -41.74
N CYS A 547 58.43 -8.95 -40.80
CA CYS A 547 57.06 -9.50 -40.79
C CYS A 547 56.01 -8.66 -41.54
N THR A 548 56.36 -7.46 -42.04
CA THR A 548 55.41 -6.61 -42.78
C THR A 548 54.96 -7.26 -44.09
N ILE A 549 53.65 -7.30 -44.30
CA ILE A 549 53.00 -7.65 -45.55
C ILE A 549 52.48 -6.37 -46.21
N ILE A 550 52.85 -6.14 -47.47
CA ILE A 550 52.43 -4.96 -48.23
C ILE A 550 51.13 -5.29 -48.97
N ASP A 551 50.02 -4.76 -48.50
CA ASP A 551 48.70 -4.93 -49.15
C ASP A 551 47.83 -3.67 -49.03
N PRO A 552 48.12 -2.62 -49.81
CA PRO A 552 47.38 -1.36 -49.75
C PRO A 552 45.91 -1.50 -50.19
N VAL A 553 45.58 -2.48 -51.04
CA VAL A 553 44.21 -2.66 -51.56
C VAL A 553 43.30 -3.25 -50.47
N MET A 554 43.76 -4.30 -49.80
CA MET A 554 43.03 -4.89 -48.68
C MET A 554 42.89 -3.87 -47.54
N LEU A 555 43.97 -3.15 -47.20
CA LEU A 555 43.93 -2.13 -46.15
C LEU A 555 42.98 -0.97 -46.48
N THR A 556 42.94 -0.50 -47.73
CA THR A 556 41.97 0.52 -48.16
C THR A 556 40.54 0.03 -47.95
N THR A 557 40.27 -1.24 -48.27
CA THR A 557 38.95 -1.85 -48.09
C THR A 557 38.61 -2.03 -46.61
N ALA A 558 39.56 -2.49 -45.79
CA ALA A 558 39.39 -2.66 -44.35
C ALA A 558 39.10 -1.33 -43.64
N VAL A 559 39.83 -0.26 -43.97
CA VAL A 559 39.58 1.08 -43.42
C VAL A 559 38.22 1.62 -43.86
N SER A 560 37.83 1.42 -45.12
CA SER A 560 36.50 1.80 -45.59
C SER A 560 35.39 1.01 -44.87
N ASN A 561 35.61 -0.28 -44.57
CA ASN A 561 34.67 -1.07 -43.79
C ASN A 561 34.62 -0.62 -42.32
N LEU A 562 35.74 -0.19 -41.72
CA LEU A 562 35.75 0.47 -40.41
C LEU A 562 34.89 1.75 -40.42
N GLU A 563 35.08 2.65 -41.39
CA GLU A 563 34.28 3.88 -41.50
C GLU A 563 32.78 3.59 -41.69
N THR A 564 32.47 2.55 -42.47
CA THR A 564 31.10 2.08 -42.69
C THR A 564 30.51 1.51 -41.41
N ALA A 565 31.24 0.65 -40.69
CA ALA A 565 30.82 0.06 -39.43
C ALA A 565 30.61 1.13 -38.34
N TYR A 566 31.51 2.12 -38.27
CA TYR A 566 31.36 3.26 -37.37
C TYR A 566 30.09 4.05 -37.67
N THR A 567 29.82 4.33 -38.95
CA THR A 567 28.65 5.09 -39.38
C THR A 567 27.34 4.30 -39.19
N ASP A 568 27.35 2.98 -39.44
CA ASP A 568 26.24 2.08 -39.09
C ASP A 568 25.97 2.12 -37.58
N ALA A 569 26.99 1.84 -36.77
CA ALA A 569 26.89 1.84 -35.32
C ALA A 569 26.36 3.18 -34.77
N ALA A 570 26.88 4.32 -35.24
CA ALA A 570 26.43 5.66 -34.84
C ALA A 570 25.01 5.98 -35.33
N GLY A 571 24.60 5.44 -36.49
CA GLY A 571 23.30 5.70 -37.12
C GLY A 571 22.16 4.83 -36.61
N ARG A 572 22.44 3.83 -35.79
CA ARG A 572 21.41 2.93 -35.23
C ARG A 572 20.47 3.67 -34.28
N PRO A 573 19.22 3.20 -34.12
CA PRO A 573 18.27 3.81 -33.18
C PRO A 573 18.89 3.93 -31.79
N ALA A 574 18.82 5.13 -31.22
CA ALA A 574 19.35 5.40 -29.90
C ALA A 574 18.68 4.53 -28.83
N GLY A 575 19.43 4.23 -27.77
CA GLY A 575 18.88 3.66 -26.55
C GLY A 575 17.76 4.54 -26.01
N VAL A 576 16.70 3.90 -25.50
CA VAL A 576 15.51 4.57 -24.94
C VAL A 576 15.38 4.27 -23.46
N GLY A 577 14.65 5.13 -22.74
CA GLY A 577 14.35 4.95 -21.32
C GLY A 577 15.64 4.78 -20.49
N PRO A 578 15.81 3.65 -19.76
CA PRO A 578 16.97 3.45 -18.89
C PRO A 578 18.31 3.35 -19.62
N ASN A 579 18.30 3.14 -20.94
CA ASN A 579 19.52 3.02 -21.74
C ASN A 579 20.00 4.36 -22.34
N LEU A 580 19.25 5.45 -22.15
CA LEU A 580 19.62 6.79 -22.57
C LEU A 580 20.31 7.53 -21.42
N ASN A 581 21.54 7.98 -21.65
CA ASN A 581 22.38 8.67 -20.66
C ASN A 581 22.48 7.92 -19.32
N LEU A 582 22.57 6.59 -19.37
CA LEU A 582 22.62 5.74 -18.18
C LEU A 582 23.74 6.19 -17.22
N GLY A 583 23.39 6.31 -15.94
CA GLY A 583 24.34 6.75 -14.90
C GLY A 583 24.91 8.16 -15.13
N SER A 584 24.27 8.98 -15.97
CA SER A 584 24.76 10.30 -16.38
C SER A 584 26.18 10.27 -16.95
N GLY A 585 26.56 9.17 -17.61
CA GLY A 585 27.91 8.96 -18.13
C GLY A 585 28.88 8.29 -17.15
N THR A 586 28.45 7.88 -15.97
CA THR A 586 29.26 7.01 -15.08
C THR A 586 28.54 5.69 -14.87
N VAL A 587 29.06 4.60 -15.47
CA VAL A 587 28.41 3.27 -15.47
C VAL A 587 28.95 2.33 -14.38
N ALA A 588 29.42 2.92 -13.28
CA ALA A 588 30.02 2.24 -12.14
C ALA A 588 29.11 1.14 -11.55
N GLY A 589 29.61 -0.11 -11.51
CA GLY A 589 28.99 -1.22 -10.80
C GLY A 589 27.73 -1.77 -11.46
N GLN A 590 27.45 -1.35 -12.70
CA GLN A 590 26.24 -1.75 -13.41
C GLN A 590 26.36 -3.15 -13.99
N THR A 591 25.22 -3.85 -14.06
CA THR A 591 25.06 -5.05 -14.89
C THR A 591 24.12 -4.72 -16.04
N LEU A 592 24.63 -4.73 -17.26
CA LEU A 592 23.91 -4.30 -18.46
C LEU A 592 23.41 -5.51 -19.24
N ALA A 593 22.10 -5.54 -19.49
CA ALA A 593 21.46 -6.48 -20.39
C ALA A 593 21.76 -6.12 -21.86
N PRO A 594 21.54 -7.03 -22.82
CA PRO A 594 21.74 -6.76 -24.25
C PRO A 594 20.86 -5.60 -24.73
N GLY A 595 21.41 -4.72 -25.57
CA GLY A 595 20.70 -3.51 -25.98
C GLY A 595 21.57 -2.43 -26.62
N THR A 596 20.90 -1.43 -27.18
CA THR A 596 21.55 -0.16 -27.55
C THR A 596 21.52 0.78 -26.36
N TYR A 597 22.66 1.37 -26.05
CA TYR A 597 22.86 2.38 -25.03
C TYR A 597 23.47 3.63 -25.65
N THR A 598 22.97 4.81 -25.29
CA THR A 598 23.37 6.06 -25.94
C THR A 598 23.67 7.13 -24.90
N TRP A 599 24.80 7.82 -25.06
CA TRP A 599 25.17 8.98 -24.26
C TRP A 599 25.49 10.17 -25.15
N GLY A 600 24.87 11.31 -24.83
CA GLY A 600 25.22 12.62 -25.38
C GLY A 600 26.44 13.26 -24.71
N SER A 601 27.17 12.50 -23.89
CA SER A 601 28.26 12.95 -23.02
C SER A 601 29.39 11.93 -23.00
N ASN A 602 30.43 12.21 -22.21
CA ASN A 602 31.48 11.24 -21.91
C ASN A 602 30.92 10.06 -21.10
N VAL A 603 31.56 8.90 -21.23
CA VAL A 603 31.30 7.69 -20.45
C VAL A 603 32.54 7.30 -19.66
N THR A 604 32.36 7.03 -18.37
CA THR A 604 33.41 6.68 -17.43
C THR A 604 33.06 5.37 -16.70
N ILE A 605 34.04 4.47 -16.63
CA ILE A 605 33.95 3.19 -15.89
C ILE A 605 34.88 3.31 -14.68
N THR A 606 34.33 3.65 -13.52
CA THR A 606 35.09 3.87 -12.27
C THR A 606 35.07 2.70 -11.31
N THR A 607 34.25 1.69 -11.58
CA THR A 607 34.20 0.35 -10.94
C THR A 607 33.86 -0.69 -12.01
N ASP A 608 34.03 -1.97 -11.71
CA ASP A 608 33.77 -3.04 -12.68
C ASP A 608 32.37 -2.94 -13.31
N LEU A 609 32.30 -3.15 -14.62
CA LEU A 609 31.09 -3.14 -15.42
C LEU A 609 30.80 -4.57 -15.88
N THR A 610 29.60 -5.08 -15.63
CA THR A 610 29.21 -6.42 -16.08
C THR A 610 28.26 -6.34 -17.27
N LEU A 611 28.52 -7.11 -18.32
CA LEU A 611 27.60 -7.35 -19.44
C LEU A 611 27.03 -8.77 -19.30
N ASN A 612 25.71 -8.89 -19.18
CA ASN A 612 25.03 -10.15 -18.89
C ASN A 612 24.00 -10.47 -19.98
N GLY A 613 24.26 -11.53 -20.74
CA GLY A 613 23.37 -12.04 -21.78
C GLY A 613 23.93 -13.31 -22.41
N GLY A 614 23.17 -13.90 -23.33
CA GLY A 614 23.53 -15.13 -24.03
C GLY A 614 24.61 -14.96 -25.10
N PRO A 615 25.09 -16.07 -25.69
CA PRO A 615 26.18 -16.08 -26.68
C PRO A 615 25.83 -15.44 -28.03
N ASN A 616 24.55 -15.21 -28.31
CA ASN A 616 24.08 -14.56 -29.53
C ASN A 616 23.58 -13.13 -29.27
N ASP A 617 23.54 -12.71 -28.02
CA ASP A 617 23.06 -11.38 -27.64
C ASP A 617 24.11 -10.32 -27.94
N THR A 618 23.67 -9.09 -28.15
CA THR A 618 24.50 -7.98 -28.62
C THR A 618 24.38 -6.73 -27.76
N TRP A 619 25.47 -5.97 -27.71
CA TRP A 619 25.51 -4.66 -27.07
C TRP A 619 26.06 -3.63 -28.04
N LEU A 620 25.36 -2.49 -28.14
CA LEU A 620 25.83 -1.34 -28.89
C LEU A 620 25.86 -0.12 -27.97
N PHE A 621 27.05 0.39 -27.71
CA PHE A 621 27.27 1.61 -26.95
C PHE A 621 27.59 2.75 -27.92
N GLN A 622 26.72 3.77 -27.97
CA GLN A 622 26.89 4.98 -28.78
C GLN A 622 27.27 6.14 -27.86
N ILE A 623 28.48 6.67 -28.01
CA ILE A 623 29.07 7.64 -27.09
C ILE A 623 29.53 8.85 -27.90
N THR A 624 28.90 10.01 -27.68
CA THR A 624 29.30 11.24 -28.41
C THR A 624 30.53 11.93 -27.79
N GLY A 625 30.88 11.61 -26.54
CA GLY A 625 32.08 12.11 -25.85
C GLY A 625 33.21 11.08 -25.79
N THR A 626 34.07 11.19 -24.78
CA THR A 626 35.14 10.21 -24.50
C THR A 626 34.62 8.94 -23.83
N LEU A 627 35.37 7.84 -23.94
CA LEU A 627 35.17 6.62 -23.16
C LEU A 627 36.42 6.35 -22.31
N ASP A 628 36.30 6.43 -20.99
CA ASP A 628 37.43 6.29 -20.07
C ASP A 628 37.17 5.18 -19.03
N ILE A 629 38.00 4.13 -19.01
CA ILE A 629 38.02 3.14 -17.92
C ILE A 629 39.14 3.46 -16.94
N SER A 630 38.79 3.51 -15.66
CA SER A 630 39.73 3.83 -14.58
C SER A 630 40.76 2.71 -14.38
N PRO A 631 41.93 3.02 -13.79
CA PRO A 631 42.96 2.01 -13.54
C PRO A 631 42.44 0.79 -12.76
N ASN A 632 42.87 -0.40 -13.18
CA ASN A 632 42.55 -1.72 -12.60
C ASN A 632 41.07 -2.13 -12.66
N MET A 633 40.20 -1.38 -13.33
CA MET A 633 38.78 -1.75 -13.48
C MET A 633 38.58 -2.68 -14.68
N GLN A 634 37.52 -3.47 -14.63
CA GLN A 634 37.25 -4.51 -15.63
C GLN A 634 35.86 -4.38 -16.26
N VAL A 635 35.77 -4.69 -17.55
CA VAL A 635 34.51 -5.08 -18.19
C VAL A 635 34.41 -6.61 -18.12
N LEU A 636 33.36 -7.12 -17.49
CA LEU A 636 33.14 -8.55 -17.22
C LEU A 636 31.99 -9.09 -18.07
N LEU A 637 32.14 -10.32 -18.59
CA LEU A 637 31.11 -11.00 -19.36
C LEU A 637 30.48 -12.15 -18.55
N THR A 638 29.15 -12.21 -18.54
CA THR A 638 28.37 -13.25 -17.84
C THR A 638 27.21 -13.72 -18.73
N GLY A 639 26.60 -14.87 -18.38
CA GLY A 639 25.46 -15.42 -19.13
C GLY A 639 25.80 -16.11 -20.47
N GLY A 640 27.08 -16.09 -20.86
CA GLY A 640 27.56 -16.58 -22.16
C GLY A 640 27.86 -15.48 -23.17
N ALA A 641 27.74 -14.20 -22.79
CA ALA A 641 28.06 -13.05 -23.63
C ALA A 641 29.46 -13.17 -24.26
N LEU A 642 29.57 -12.82 -25.54
CA LEU A 642 30.81 -12.92 -26.31
C LEU A 642 31.32 -11.53 -26.72
N PRO A 643 32.64 -11.26 -26.62
CA PRO A 643 33.21 -9.95 -26.96
C PRO A 643 32.96 -9.54 -28.41
N LYS A 644 32.91 -10.52 -29.34
CA LYS A 644 32.63 -10.27 -30.76
C LYS A 644 31.26 -9.60 -31.01
N ASN A 645 30.30 -9.74 -30.07
CA ASN A 645 28.95 -9.17 -30.18
C ASN A 645 28.81 -7.81 -29.47
N ILE A 646 29.88 -7.27 -28.91
CA ILE A 646 29.88 -6.02 -28.16
C ILE A 646 30.57 -4.94 -28.99
N PHE A 647 29.89 -3.82 -29.20
CA PHE A 647 30.36 -2.72 -30.04
C PHE A 647 30.32 -1.39 -29.29
N TRP A 648 31.46 -0.70 -29.27
CA TRP A 648 31.65 0.60 -28.64
C TRP A 648 31.93 1.64 -29.72
N GLN A 649 30.91 2.36 -30.16
CA GLN A 649 31.07 3.51 -31.05
C GLN A 649 31.33 4.76 -30.22
N VAL A 650 32.50 5.38 -30.42
CA VAL A 650 32.95 6.53 -29.65
C VAL A 650 33.36 7.66 -30.59
N SER A 651 32.70 8.82 -30.48
CA SER A 651 32.95 9.99 -31.34
C SER A 651 34.17 10.82 -30.93
N ASP A 652 34.74 10.54 -29.76
CA ASP A 652 35.98 11.14 -29.28
C ASP A 652 36.94 10.04 -28.79
N ALA A 653 37.96 10.43 -28.00
CA ALA A 653 39.03 9.55 -27.58
C ALA A 653 38.56 8.46 -26.62
N VAL A 654 39.26 7.32 -26.68
CA VAL A 654 39.09 6.20 -25.74
C VAL A 654 40.36 6.04 -24.91
N THR A 655 40.22 5.91 -23.59
CA THR A 655 41.34 5.68 -22.66
C THR A 655 41.10 4.43 -21.83
N LEU A 656 41.98 3.43 -21.98
CA LEU A 656 42.06 2.28 -21.09
C LEU A 656 43.11 2.54 -20.00
N GLY A 657 42.66 2.76 -18.76
CA GLY A 657 43.52 3.06 -17.61
C GLY A 657 44.52 1.94 -17.29
N THR A 658 45.59 2.28 -16.57
CA THR A 658 46.65 1.35 -16.16
C THR A 658 46.08 0.08 -15.53
N GLY A 659 46.48 -1.09 -16.04
CA GLY A 659 46.04 -2.40 -15.52
C GLY A 659 44.55 -2.73 -15.71
N SER A 660 43.78 -1.93 -16.46
CA SER A 660 42.37 -2.22 -16.73
C SER A 660 42.19 -3.40 -17.70
N HIS A 661 41.00 -4.02 -17.67
CA HIS A 661 40.60 -5.05 -18.63
C HIS A 661 39.32 -4.64 -19.37
N PHE A 662 39.30 -4.83 -20.68
CA PHE A 662 38.21 -4.38 -21.54
C PHE A 662 37.71 -5.49 -22.48
N GLU A 663 36.43 -5.44 -22.82
CA GLU A 663 35.75 -6.46 -23.64
C GLU A 663 34.97 -5.79 -24.79
N GLY A 664 35.20 -6.26 -26.01
CA GLY A 664 34.43 -5.86 -27.19
C GLY A 664 35.19 -5.07 -28.26
N ASN A 665 34.48 -4.72 -29.33
CA ASN A 665 35.04 -4.04 -30.51
C ASN A 665 34.90 -2.52 -30.36
N ILE A 666 36.02 -1.80 -30.33
CA ILE A 666 36.04 -0.33 -30.22
C ILE A 666 36.11 0.27 -31.62
N LEU A 667 35.10 1.08 -31.96
CA LEU A 667 34.98 1.88 -33.18
C LEU A 667 35.17 3.35 -32.80
N ALA A 668 36.41 3.84 -32.77
CA ALA A 668 36.74 5.19 -32.34
C ALA A 668 36.91 6.15 -33.53
N GLN A 669 36.30 7.33 -33.44
CA GLN A 669 36.49 8.41 -34.42
C GLN A 669 37.87 9.07 -34.29
N THR A 670 38.42 9.11 -33.08
CA THR A 670 39.75 9.66 -32.82
C THR A 670 40.67 8.55 -32.29
N ASN A 671 41.44 8.81 -31.23
CA ASN A 671 42.50 7.94 -30.77
C ASN A 671 42.00 6.93 -29.72
N ILE A 672 42.63 5.75 -29.71
CA ILE A 672 42.47 4.76 -28.64
C ILE A 672 43.81 4.64 -27.89
N ALA A 673 43.81 4.94 -26.59
CA ALA A 673 44.99 4.87 -25.75
C ALA A 673 44.86 3.75 -24.71
N MET A 674 45.76 2.77 -24.80
CA MET A 674 45.94 1.73 -23.79
C MET A 674 47.13 2.10 -22.91
N ASN A 675 46.88 2.40 -21.63
CA ASN A 675 47.93 2.71 -20.67
C ASN A 675 48.59 1.43 -20.13
N THR A 676 49.71 1.61 -19.41
CA THR A 676 50.59 0.54 -18.93
C THR A 676 49.82 -0.68 -18.40
N GLY A 677 50.06 -1.85 -19.01
CA GLY A 677 49.54 -3.12 -18.52
C GLY A 677 48.03 -3.32 -18.70
N SER A 678 47.33 -2.43 -19.41
CA SER A 678 45.92 -2.65 -19.75
C SER A 678 45.76 -3.77 -20.77
N SER A 679 44.59 -4.40 -20.77
CA SER A 679 44.27 -5.53 -21.64
C SER A 679 42.90 -5.41 -22.28
N ILE A 680 42.75 -5.98 -23.48
CA ILE A 680 41.48 -6.05 -24.19
C ILE A 680 41.32 -7.41 -24.87
N ASN A 681 40.13 -7.99 -24.75
CA ASN A 681 39.63 -9.05 -25.62
C ASN A 681 38.61 -8.42 -26.57
N GLY A 682 39.10 -8.01 -27.73
CA GLY A 682 38.39 -7.07 -28.58
C GLY A 682 39.17 -6.64 -29.82
N ARG A 683 38.74 -5.51 -30.38
CA ARG A 683 39.40 -4.87 -31.54
C ARG A 683 39.60 -3.39 -31.28
N LEU A 684 40.75 -2.87 -31.68
CA LEU A 684 41.12 -1.46 -31.59
C LEU A 684 41.01 -0.84 -32.98
N LEU A 685 39.81 -0.36 -33.36
CA LEU A 685 39.56 0.17 -34.70
C LEU A 685 39.42 1.70 -34.62
N ALA A 686 40.50 2.42 -34.92
CA ALA A 686 40.62 3.86 -34.73
C ALA A 686 40.72 4.62 -36.07
N GLN A 687 39.94 5.68 -36.24
CA GLN A 687 40.06 6.55 -37.41
C GLN A 687 41.20 7.58 -37.29
N THR A 688 41.90 7.67 -36.15
CA THR A 688 43.19 8.34 -36.06
C THR A 688 44.29 7.39 -35.62
N ALA A 689 44.61 7.28 -34.32
CA ALA A 689 45.77 6.55 -33.84
C ALA A 689 45.44 5.58 -32.71
N VAL A 690 46.23 4.51 -32.59
CA VAL A 690 46.23 3.62 -31.42
C VAL A 690 47.56 3.77 -30.71
N SER A 691 47.55 3.92 -29.39
CA SER A 691 48.77 3.93 -28.57
C SER A 691 48.72 2.85 -27.51
N LEU A 692 49.76 2.03 -27.46
CA LEU A 692 49.91 0.90 -26.55
C LEU A 692 51.05 1.16 -25.56
N ASP A 693 50.91 0.63 -24.34
CA ASP A 693 51.94 0.68 -23.32
C ASP A 693 51.91 -0.62 -22.51
N HIS A 694 52.87 -1.51 -22.74
CA HIS A 694 52.94 -2.86 -22.15
C HIS A 694 51.59 -3.59 -22.15
N SER A 695 50.81 -3.42 -23.22
CA SER A 695 49.39 -3.76 -23.25
C SER A 695 49.16 -5.15 -23.85
N THR A 696 48.03 -5.78 -23.55
CA THR A 696 47.63 -7.06 -24.16
C THR A 696 46.38 -6.89 -25.01
N VAL A 697 46.45 -7.24 -26.29
CA VAL A 697 45.35 -7.15 -27.25
C VAL A 697 45.08 -8.53 -27.83
N ILE A 698 43.90 -9.08 -27.58
CA ILE A 698 43.51 -10.40 -28.09
C ILE A 698 42.28 -10.24 -28.95
N ILE A 699 42.36 -10.65 -30.22
CA ILE A 699 41.22 -10.65 -31.13
C ILE A 699 40.17 -11.69 -30.69
N PRO A 700 38.87 -11.34 -30.62
CA PRO A 700 37.81 -12.27 -30.28
C PRO A 700 37.76 -13.47 -31.23
N ALA A 701 37.49 -14.66 -30.67
CA ALA A 701 37.29 -15.88 -31.44
C ALA A 701 36.10 -15.75 -32.42
N PRO A 702 36.12 -16.45 -33.57
CA PRO A 702 35.08 -16.36 -34.61
C PRO A 702 33.67 -16.69 -34.13
#